data_AF-A0A4Y6RGL2-F1
#
_entry.id   AF-A0A4Y6RGL2-F1
#
_cell.length_a   1.000
_cell.length_b   1.000
_cell.length_c   1.000
_cell.angle_alpha   90.00
_cell.angle_beta   90.00
_cell.angle_gamma   90.00
#
_symmetry.space_group_name_H-M   'P 1'
#
loop_
_entity.id
_entity.type
_entity.pdbx_description
1 polymer ?
#
loop_
_entity_poly.entity_id
_entity_poly.type
_entity_poly.pdbx_seq_one_letter_code
_entity_poly.pdbx_strand_id
1 'polypeptide(L)'
;MNAVLQPSACFHCGLPVPSGSNWHVTIDELPRAMCCPGCEAVAQTIVDIGQSAYYRDRDEYAVNAFDATLMPPELRLYSNDDAQFARDASSCEATLSVEGIRCAACVWLIERQLTRLPGVQAASLNVATERLYVRWSRAECEPGDILQAVRQVGYTAYPYDAVRHGERLQKASKTLGRQLFVAGLSMMQVMMYVAPAYLAAEDGTLDDSMASLMRWASLLLTLPAICYSAMPFFQGAWASLRARTLGMDVPVALGILAAFFGSVVATFTGRGEVYYDSATMFIFLLLCSRYYELQARRKAASALERLQHALPASASLMAGFPDHRATILVPAGSLAVGDIILVKPGEAIAADSVIIEGTSALDLSLLTGESAAQRRKTGEQVPGGAINASAALILRVLKPARESTLSDLLKLIERAGSGKPQIAQWADKVAAWFVLGLLLFAVAVFAFWSWHDASRAWPVAIAVLVVSCPCALSLATPTALAAATDSLLRRGVLIVQPHVLETLHRATHIVFDKTGTLTLGRPVLQQIEGLGSMTEDACLQVAAALEAGSAHPLAQAILAAAEVLPGQQPRAHAEQLQEVQGQGLEGVINGVRYRLGNAAFVAAIAGPPLGDTAVGMQGMTPLYLGTQGRWLTRFLLSDALRPEAREVVAYFQRRGKQVVLLSGDQEALTQSVATQLGINTACGECLPDEKLDFVQQLQATGAVVAMVGDGINDAAVLSGADVSFAMGSGAALAQAHADTVLLSSQLVSVLDTAKTAARSMRIIRENLGWATLYNLTAIPAAALGYLNPWLSGVGMAASSAVVIANALRLRKA
;
A
#
# COMPACT_ATOMS: atom_id res chain seq x y z
N MET A 1 -44.30 -19.13 16.93
CA MET A 1 -44.99 -17.87 17.26
C MET A 1 -45.50 -17.30 15.96
N ASN A 2 -46.82 -17.23 15.80
CA ASN A 2 -47.48 -16.77 14.58
C ASN A 2 -47.16 -15.29 14.34
N ALA A 3 -46.47 -14.97 13.25
CA ALA A 3 -46.33 -13.61 12.79
C ALA A 3 -47.73 -13.03 12.55
N VAL A 4 -48.04 -11.95 13.26
CA VAL A 4 -49.31 -11.25 13.23
C VAL A 4 -49.59 -10.79 11.79
N LEU A 5 -50.60 -11.41 11.16
CA LEU A 5 -51.15 -11.00 9.87
C LEU A 5 -51.70 -9.58 9.98
N GLN A 6 -51.02 -8.60 9.40
CA GLN A 6 -51.65 -7.30 9.14
C GLN A 6 -52.51 -7.43 7.87
N PRO A 7 -53.83 -7.18 7.94
CA PRO A 7 -54.76 -7.41 6.82
C PRO A 7 -54.53 -6.52 5.59
N SER A 8 -53.58 -5.58 5.65
CA SER A 8 -53.22 -4.66 4.57
C SER A 8 -51.87 -4.95 3.91
N ALA A 9 -51.19 -6.06 4.23
CA ALA A 9 -49.89 -6.41 3.68
C ALA A 9 -49.98 -7.50 2.58
N CYS A 10 -49.12 -7.37 1.57
CA CYS A 10 -48.97 -8.32 0.48
C CYS A 10 -48.47 -9.65 1.04
N PHE A 11 -49.17 -10.72 0.70
CA PHE A 11 -48.84 -12.03 1.23
C PHE A 11 -47.49 -12.56 0.73
N HIS A 12 -47.04 -12.17 -0.46
CA HIS A 12 -45.74 -12.62 -0.99
C HIS A 12 -44.53 -11.87 -0.42
N CYS A 13 -44.53 -10.53 -0.42
CA CYS A 13 -43.35 -9.70 -0.07
C CYS A 13 -43.53 -8.81 1.19
N GLY A 14 -44.70 -8.81 1.83
CA GLY A 14 -44.94 -8.07 3.07
C GLY A 14 -45.19 -6.56 2.94
N LEU A 15 -45.11 -5.99 1.73
CA LEU A 15 -45.38 -4.57 1.47
C LEU A 15 -46.89 -4.23 1.53
N PRO A 16 -47.29 -2.99 1.86
CA PRO A 16 -48.70 -2.60 1.88
C PRO A 16 -49.36 -2.79 0.51
N VAL A 17 -50.57 -3.36 0.50
CA VAL A 17 -51.39 -3.53 -0.70
C VAL A 17 -52.03 -2.18 -1.06
N PRO A 18 -51.81 -1.64 -2.27
CA PRO A 18 -52.43 -0.39 -2.69
C PRO A 18 -53.96 -0.46 -2.64
N SER A 19 -54.60 0.64 -2.24
CA SER A 19 -56.06 0.77 -2.23
C SER A 19 -56.62 0.58 -3.64
N GLY A 20 -57.41 -0.47 -3.89
CA GLY A 20 -57.94 -0.80 -5.22
C GLY A 20 -57.11 -1.81 -6.03
N SER A 21 -56.12 -2.46 -5.41
CA SER A 21 -55.46 -3.66 -5.95
C SER A 21 -56.46 -4.80 -6.20
N ASN A 22 -56.38 -5.42 -7.38
CA ASN A 22 -57.14 -6.63 -7.73
C ASN A 22 -56.26 -7.89 -7.79
N TRP A 23 -54.98 -7.80 -7.41
CA TRP A 23 -54.03 -8.91 -7.55
C TRP A 23 -54.17 -9.91 -6.41
N HIS A 24 -54.42 -11.18 -6.74
CA HIS A 24 -54.66 -12.22 -5.74
C HIS A 24 -54.21 -13.60 -6.23
N VAL A 25 -53.69 -14.41 -5.31
CA VAL A 25 -53.33 -15.82 -5.57
C VAL A 25 -53.94 -16.68 -4.48
N THR A 26 -54.53 -17.81 -4.88
CA THR A 26 -55.06 -18.80 -3.93
C THR A 26 -53.91 -19.64 -3.39
N ILE A 27 -53.59 -19.49 -2.10
CA ILE A 27 -52.54 -20.25 -1.41
C ILE A 27 -53.19 -20.98 -0.24
N ASP A 28 -53.06 -22.31 -0.20
CA ASP A 28 -53.71 -23.18 0.79
C ASP A 28 -55.23 -22.90 0.89
N GLU A 29 -55.91 -22.88 -0.26
CA GLU A 29 -57.36 -22.65 -0.42
C GLU A 29 -57.87 -21.27 0.03
N LEU A 30 -56.99 -20.36 0.44
CA LEU A 30 -57.35 -19.00 0.83
C LEU A 30 -56.87 -17.98 -0.21
N PRO A 31 -57.72 -17.03 -0.63
CA PRO A 31 -57.30 -15.94 -1.50
C PRO A 31 -56.37 -14.99 -0.71
N ARG A 32 -55.17 -14.77 -1.24
CA ARG A 32 -54.14 -13.91 -0.64
C ARG A 32 -53.86 -12.71 -1.53
N ALA A 33 -53.97 -11.50 -0.95
CA ALA A 33 -53.76 -10.25 -1.68
C ALA A 33 -52.27 -10.01 -2.00
N MET A 34 -52.01 -9.46 -3.19
CA MET A 34 -50.68 -9.10 -3.68
C MET A 34 -50.56 -7.58 -3.90
N CYS A 35 -49.37 -7.01 -3.73
CA CYS A 35 -49.16 -5.57 -3.93
C CYS A 35 -49.00 -5.17 -5.40
N CYS A 36 -48.63 -6.11 -6.28
CA CYS A 36 -48.34 -5.85 -7.69
C CYS A 36 -48.46 -7.14 -8.54
N PRO A 37 -48.57 -7.04 -9.88
CA PRO A 37 -48.65 -8.20 -10.77
C PRO A 37 -47.40 -9.10 -10.74
N GLY A 38 -46.23 -8.56 -10.34
CA GLY A 38 -45.02 -9.36 -10.16
C GLY A 38 -45.12 -10.33 -8.98
N CYS A 39 -45.65 -9.86 -7.84
CA CYS A 39 -45.89 -10.72 -6.67
C CYS A 39 -46.96 -11.77 -6.94
N GLU A 40 -47.99 -11.43 -7.73
CA GLU A 40 -49.00 -12.38 -8.20
C GLU A 40 -48.39 -13.46 -9.10
N ALA A 41 -47.62 -13.08 -10.13
CA ALA A 41 -47.00 -14.04 -11.04
C ALA A 41 -46.04 -15.00 -10.33
N VAL A 42 -45.20 -14.48 -9.42
CA VAL A 42 -44.25 -15.33 -8.67
C VAL A 42 -45.00 -16.22 -7.69
N ALA A 43 -45.98 -15.68 -6.96
CA ALA A 43 -46.75 -16.48 -6.01
C ALA A 43 -47.58 -17.55 -6.70
N GLN A 44 -48.19 -17.24 -7.84
CA GLN A 44 -48.91 -18.21 -8.68
C GLN A 44 -47.97 -19.30 -9.17
N THR A 45 -46.78 -18.93 -9.67
CA THR A 45 -45.78 -19.91 -10.13
C THR A 45 -45.36 -20.87 -9.00
N ILE A 46 -45.15 -20.38 -7.77
CA ILE A 46 -44.79 -21.21 -6.61
C ILE A 46 -45.92 -22.20 -6.26
N VAL A 47 -47.17 -21.77 -6.34
CA VAL A 47 -48.34 -22.64 -6.14
C VAL A 47 -48.45 -23.67 -7.26
N ASP A 48 -48.30 -23.25 -8.51
CA ASP A 48 -48.44 -24.09 -9.70
C ASP A 48 -47.39 -25.21 -9.74
N ILE A 49 -46.18 -24.97 -9.22
CA ILE A 49 -45.12 -26.00 -9.10
C ILE A 49 -45.24 -26.86 -7.83
N GLY A 50 -46.34 -26.73 -7.07
CA GLY A 50 -46.62 -27.55 -5.89
C GLY A 50 -45.80 -27.20 -4.65
N GLN A 51 -45.21 -26.01 -4.58
CA GLN A 51 -44.33 -25.57 -3.49
C GLN A 51 -45.05 -24.62 -2.50
N SER A 52 -46.36 -24.81 -2.28
CA SER A 52 -47.12 -23.95 -1.36
C SER A 52 -46.62 -23.99 0.09
N ALA A 53 -45.93 -25.07 0.49
CA ALA A 53 -45.28 -25.22 1.79
C ALA A 53 -44.29 -24.09 2.11
N TYR A 54 -43.68 -23.48 1.08
CA TYR A 54 -42.83 -22.29 1.22
C TYR A 54 -43.48 -21.17 2.05
N TYR A 55 -44.79 -20.96 1.91
CA TYR A 55 -45.50 -19.90 2.65
C TYR A 55 -45.80 -20.25 4.11
N ARG A 56 -45.75 -21.54 4.48
CA ARG A 56 -45.96 -22.01 5.85
C ARG A 56 -44.67 -21.98 6.66
N ASP A 57 -43.56 -22.33 6.02
CA ASP A 57 -42.28 -22.56 6.69
C ASP A 57 -41.30 -21.38 6.57
N ARG A 58 -41.72 -20.27 5.94
CA ARG A 58 -40.86 -19.09 5.80
C ARG A 58 -40.77 -18.29 7.11
N ASP A 59 -39.56 -17.87 7.43
CA ASP A 59 -39.27 -16.98 8.56
C ASP A 59 -39.28 -15.49 8.15
N GLU A 60 -39.03 -15.18 6.86
CA GLU A 60 -38.97 -13.82 6.31
C GLU A 60 -39.57 -13.71 4.90
N TYR A 61 -39.87 -12.49 4.44
CA TYR A 61 -40.39 -12.23 3.10
C TYR A 61 -39.27 -12.26 2.03
N ALA A 62 -39.61 -12.68 0.80
CA ALA A 62 -38.65 -12.70 -0.31
C ALA A 62 -38.22 -11.28 -0.72
N VAL A 63 -36.91 -11.08 -0.86
CA VAL A 63 -36.28 -9.84 -1.36
C VAL A 63 -36.57 -9.68 -2.86
N ASN A 64 -37.05 -8.51 -3.28
CA ASN A 64 -37.49 -8.26 -4.65
C ASN A 64 -36.29 -8.08 -5.62
N ALA A 65 -36.48 -8.38 -6.91
CA ALA A 65 -35.51 -8.02 -7.96
C ALA A 65 -35.30 -6.49 -8.10
N PHE A 66 -36.26 -5.67 -7.64
CA PHE A 66 -36.12 -4.23 -7.50
C PHE A 66 -35.15 -3.84 -6.36
N ASP A 67 -34.98 -4.70 -5.35
CA ASP A 67 -34.02 -4.51 -4.26
C ASP A 67 -32.57 -4.80 -4.68
N ALA A 68 -32.35 -5.47 -5.82
CA ALA A 68 -31.01 -5.61 -6.38
C ALA A 68 -30.39 -4.23 -6.72
N THR A 69 -31.23 -3.27 -7.12
CA THR A 69 -30.87 -1.87 -7.41
C THR A 69 -30.99 -0.92 -6.23
N LEU A 70 -31.72 -1.27 -5.16
CA LEU A 70 -31.79 -0.46 -3.94
C LEU A 70 -30.58 -0.76 -3.05
N MET A 71 -30.02 0.27 -2.42
CA MET A 71 -29.03 0.07 -1.35
C MET A 71 -29.65 -0.83 -0.26
N PRO A 72 -28.95 -1.89 0.20
CA PRO A 72 -29.35 -2.64 1.38
C PRO A 72 -29.66 -1.65 2.51
N PRO A 73 -30.77 -1.82 3.26
CA PRO A 73 -31.16 -0.88 4.31
C PRO A 73 -30.03 -0.62 5.31
N GLU A 74 -29.23 -1.66 5.58
CA GLU A 74 -28.04 -1.64 6.42
C GLU A 74 -26.96 -0.66 5.95
N LEU A 75 -26.79 -0.49 4.63
CA LEU A 75 -25.81 0.44 4.06
C LEU A 75 -26.28 1.90 4.11
N ARG A 76 -27.58 2.15 4.30
CA ARG A 76 -28.14 3.51 4.51
C ARG A 76 -28.01 3.99 5.96
N LEU A 77 -27.65 3.10 6.89
CA LEU A 77 -27.42 3.46 8.29
C LEU A 77 -26.10 4.23 8.48
N TYR A 78 -25.18 4.13 7.52
CA TYR A 78 -23.92 4.85 7.53
C TYR A 78 -24.16 6.31 7.14
N SER A 79 -23.98 7.19 8.12
CA SER A 79 -24.07 8.64 7.95
C SER A 79 -22.71 9.29 8.21
N ASN A 80 -22.56 10.54 7.79
CA ASN A 80 -21.37 11.34 8.11
C ASN A 80 -21.19 11.55 9.63
N ASP A 81 -22.20 11.28 10.46
CA ASP A 81 -22.17 11.36 11.92
C ASP A 81 -21.57 10.12 12.59
N ASP A 82 -21.33 9.06 11.83
CA ASP A 82 -20.65 7.88 12.34
C ASP A 82 -19.17 8.21 12.60
N ALA A 83 -18.73 8.01 13.85
CA ALA A 83 -17.38 8.36 14.29
C ALA A 83 -16.27 7.59 13.53
N GLN A 84 -16.63 6.54 12.79
CA GLN A 84 -15.72 5.79 11.93
C GLN A 84 -15.36 6.50 10.60
N PHE A 85 -16.11 7.52 10.18
CA PHE A 85 -15.86 8.25 8.92
C PHE A 85 -15.37 9.69 9.13
N ALA A 86 -15.39 10.20 10.36
CA ALA A 86 -14.99 11.56 10.67
C ALA A 86 -13.45 11.71 10.66
N ARG A 87 -12.96 12.71 9.91
CA ARG A 87 -11.54 13.08 9.88
C ARG A 87 -11.32 14.46 10.51
N ASP A 88 -12.11 15.44 10.08
CA ASP A 88 -12.04 16.84 10.47
C ASP A 88 -13.46 17.47 10.33
N ALA A 89 -13.68 18.67 10.87
CA ALA A 89 -15.01 19.29 10.90
C ALA A 89 -15.69 19.42 9.52
N SER A 90 -14.90 19.49 8.44
CA SER A 90 -15.35 19.67 7.05
C SER A 90 -15.22 18.43 6.16
N SER A 91 -14.47 17.40 6.57
CA SER A 91 -14.16 16.25 5.70
C SER A 91 -14.25 14.91 6.42
N CYS A 92 -14.60 13.92 5.62
CA CYS A 92 -14.72 12.52 6.02
C CYS A 92 -13.78 11.65 5.20
N GLU A 93 -13.30 10.56 5.79
CA GLU A 93 -12.51 9.55 5.10
C GLU A 93 -12.92 8.15 5.52
N ALA A 94 -12.81 7.19 4.61
CA ALA A 94 -13.07 5.79 4.90
C ALA A 94 -12.21 4.87 4.05
N THR A 95 -11.86 3.74 4.65
CA THR A 95 -11.39 2.56 3.93
C THR A 95 -12.57 1.60 3.78
N LEU A 96 -12.88 1.21 2.55
CA LEU A 96 -13.96 0.30 2.19
C LEU A 96 -13.38 -0.98 1.61
N SER A 97 -13.94 -2.14 1.97
CA SER A 97 -13.70 -3.40 1.27
C SER A 97 -14.59 -3.49 0.03
N VAL A 98 -13.99 -3.73 -1.14
CA VAL A 98 -14.72 -3.83 -2.41
C VAL A 98 -14.63 -5.24 -2.96
N GLU A 99 -15.78 -5.85 -3.25
CA GLU A 99 -15.87 -7.24 -3.71
C GLU A 99 -15.86 -7.34 -5.24
N GLY A 100 -15.29 -8.45 -5.75
CA GLY A 100 -15.40 -8.82 -7.15
C GLY A 100 -14.41 -8.13 -8.09
N ILE A 101 -13.40 -7.45 -7.54
CA ILE A 101 -12.31 -6.84 -8.32
C ILE A 101 -11.45 -7.95 -8.92
N ARG A 102 -11.20 -7.89 -10.24
CA ARG A 102 -10.47 -8.94 -10.97
C ARG A 102 -9.36 -8.43 -11.86
N CYS A 103 -9.43 -7.18 -12.27
CA CYS A 103 -8.45 -6.61 -13.18
C CYS A 103 -8.22 -5.14 -12.88
N ALA A 104 -7.16 -4.61 -13.49
CA ALA A 104 -6.81 -3.21 -13.40
C ALA A 104 -7.94 -2.31 -13.95
N ALA A 105 -8.72 -2.76 -14.94
CA ALA A 105 -9.84 -1.98 -15.48
C ALA A 105 -10.98 -1.77 -14.45
N CYS A 106 -11.21 -2.74 -13.55
CA CYS A 106 -12.19 -2.61 -12.45
C CYS A 106 -11.86 -1.38 -11.58
N VAL A 107 -10.57 -1.21 -11.27
CA VAL A 107 -10.08 -0.13 -10.41
C VAL A 107 -10.28 1.23 -11.04
N TRP A 108 -9.85 1.39 -12.29
CA TRP A 108 -10.01 2.64 -13.02
C TRP A 108 -11.48 3.05 -13.11
N LEU A 109 -12.37 2.08 -13.32
CA LEU A 109 -13.80 2.33 -13.46
C LEU A 109 -14.43 2.82 -12.15
N ILE A 110 -14.09 2.17 -11.03
CA ILE A 110 -14.56 2.56 -9.69
C ILE A 110 -14.02 3.95 -9.32
N GLU A 111 -12.71 4.17 -9.44
CA GLU A 111 -12.08 5.46 -9.13
C GLU A 111 -12.65 6.60 -9.99
N ARG A 112 -12.84 6.36 -11.29
CA ARG A 112 -13.41 7.36 -12.21
C ARG A 112 -14.88 7.66 -11.95
N GLN A 113 -15.66 6.68 -11.50
CA GLN A 113 -17.04 6.91 -11.12
C GLN A 113 -17.12 7.73 -9.83
N LEU A 114 -16.28 7.42 -8.83
CA LEU A 114 -16.26 8.12 -7.55
C LEU A 114 -15.77 9.55 -7.67
N THR A 115 -14.73 9.80 -8.47
CA THR A 115 -14.22 11.16 -8.74
C THR A 115 -15.19 12.06 -9.50
N ARG A 116 -16.29 11.50 -10.05
CA ARG A 116 -17.37 12.28 -10.67
C ARG A 116 -18.47 12.69 -9.68
N LEU A 117 -18.50 12.10 -8.48
CA LEU A 117 -19.46 12.48 -7.46
C LEU A 117 -19.10 13.87 -6.90
N PRO A 118 -20.08 14.78 -6.73
CA PRO A 118 -19.85 16.03 -6.00
C PRO A 118 -19.37 15.73 -4.58
N GLY A 119 -18.48 16.54 -4.04
CA GLY A 119 -17.90 16.34 -2.70
C GLY A 119 -16.78 15.31 -2.59
N VAL A 120 -16.59 14.38 -3.53
CA VAL A 120 -15.48 13.41 -3.45
C VAL A 120 -14.15 14.08 -3.82
N GLN A 121 -13.23 14.13 -2.86
CA GLN A 121 -11.93 14.77 -3.00
C GLN A 121 -10.84 13.81 -3.47
N ALA A 122 -10.91 12.54 -3.05
CA ALA A 122 -9.96 11.51 -3.45
C ALA A 122 -10.63 10.12 -3.41
N ALA A 123 -10.32 9.27 -4.38
CA ALA A 123 -10.71 7.86 -4.38
C ALA A 123 -9.55 7.05 -4.96
N SER A 124 -9.05 6.07 -4.19
CA SER A 124 -7.91 5.24 -4.55
C SER A 124 -8.19 3.79 -4.16
N LEU A 125 -8.16 2.89 -5.14
CA LEU A 125 -8.48 1.48 -4.94
C LEU A 125 -7.26 0.61 -5.16
N ASN A 126 -6.85 -0.08 -4.10
CA ASN A 126 -5.77 -1.04 -4.15
C ASN A 126 -6.30 -2.41 -4.60
N VAL A 127 -5.89 -2.83 -5.81
CA VAL A 127 -6.27 -4.14 -6.40
C VAL A 127 -5.79 -5.29 -5.53
N ALA A 128 -4.60 -5.19 -4.93
CA ALA A 128 -3.95 -6.31 -4.25
C ALA A 128 -4.61 -6.59 -2.90
N THR A 129 -5.10 -5.55 -2.23
CA THR A 129 -5.79 -5.66 -0.94
C THR A 129 -7.30 -5.57 -1.08
N GLU A 130 -7.87 -5.34 -2.26
CA GLU A 130 -9.32 -5.13 -2.47
C GLU A 130 -9.91 -4.02 -1.55
N ARG A 131 -9.09 -2.99 -1.26
CA ARG A 131 -9.45 -1.86 -0.39
C ARG A 131 -9.54 -0.56 -1.19
N LEU A 132 -10.63 0.16 -1.00
CA LEU A 132 -10.91 1.47 -1.56
C LEU A 132 -10.81 2.51 -0.46
N TYR A 133 -9.82 3.39 -0.56
CA TYR A 133 -9.74 4.59 0.25
C TYR A 133 -10.53 5.71 -0.45
N VAL A 134 -11.45 6.34 0.27
CA VAL A 134 -12.23 7.49 -0.23
C VAL A 134 -12.17 8.62 0.78
N ARG A 135 -12.02 9.85 0.28
CA ARG A 135 -12.13 11.09 1.04
C ARG A 135 -13.16 11.99 0.39
N TRP A 136 -14.06 12.56 1.19
CA TRP A 136 -15.13 13.42 0.71
C TRP A 136 -15.44 14.58 1.67
N SER A 137 -16.09 15.60 1.14
CA SER A 137 -16.61 16.75 1.88
C SER A 137 -17.87 16.37 2.62
N ARG A 138 -17.92 16.68 3.92
CA ARG A 138 -19.05 16.36 4.81
C ARG A 138 -20.35 17.04 4.39
N ALA A 139 -20.26 18.16 3.69
CA ALA A 139 -21.41 18.98 3.28
C ALA A 139 -22.01 18.56 1.91
N GLU A 140 -21.23 17.88 1.07
CA GLU A 140 -21.60 17.65 -0.34
C GLU A 140 -21.85 16.18 -0.69
N CYS A 141 -21.42 15.24 0.17
CA CYS A 141 -21.52 13.82 -0.11
C CYS A 141 -21.72 13.02 1.19
N GLU A 142 -22.56 11.98 1.14
CA GLU A 142 -22.73 11.00 2.22
C GLU A 142 -22.07 9.65 1.88
N PRO A 143 -21.74 8.81 2.89
CA PRO A 143 -21.15 7.49 2.64
C PRO A 143 -22.07 6.62 1.77
N GLY A 144 -23.39 6.81 1.88
CA GLY A 144 -24.37 6.12 1.06
C GLY A 144 -24.23 6.41 -0.44
N ASP A 145 -23.92 7.64 -0.83
CA ASP A 145 -23.72 8.04 -2.22
C ASP A 145 -22.52 7.31 -2.84
N ILE A 146 -21.44 7.19 -2.06
CA ILE A 146 -20.22 6.47 -2.44
C ILE A 146 -20.53 4.99 -2.66
N LEU A 147 -21.20 4.34 -1.70
CA LEU A 147 -21.57 2.93 -1.79
C LEU A 147 -22.52 2.66 -2.97
N GLN A 148 -23.46 3.58 -3.23
CA GLN A 148 -24.37 3.49 -4.36
C GLN A 148 -23.63 3.63 -5.69
N ALA A 149 -22.68 4.57 -5.81
CA ALA A 149 -21.90 4.76 -7.02
C ALA A 149 -21.06 3.53 -7.36
N VAL A 150 -20.43 2.89 -6.37
CA VAL A 150 -19.71 1.62 -6.57
C VAL A 150 -20.65 0.52 -7.07
N ARG A 151 -21.89 0.47 -6.55
CA ARG A 151 -22.91 -0.52 -6.94
C ARG A 151 -23.51 -0.28 -8.33
N GLN A 152 -23.68 0.97 -8.75
CA GLN A 152 -24.11 1.31 -10.11
C GLN A 152 -23.13 0.79 -11.17
N VAL A 153 -21.86 0.72 -10.82
CA VAL A 153 -20.79 0.17 -11.66
C VAL A 153 -20.78 -1.37 -11.66
N GLY A 154 -21.49 -1.99 -10.71
CA GLY A 154 -21.63 -3.44 -10.61
C GLY A 154 -20.75 -4.10 -9.54
N TYR A 155 -20.18 -3.32 -8.62
CA TYR A 155 -19.37 -3.83 -7.50
C TYR A 155 -20.06 -3.59 -6.16
N THR A 156 -19.73 -4.39 -5.16
CA THR A 156 -20.27 -4.20 -3.82
C THR A 156 -19.18 -3.72 -2.89
N ALA A 157 -19.43 -2.66 -2.12
CA ALA A 157 -18.51 -2.13 -1.14
C ALA A 157 -19.13 -2.15 0.26
N TYR A 158 -18.29 -2.30 1.28
CA TYR A 158 -18.66 -2.28 2.70
C TYR A 158 -17.58 -1.55 3.49
N PRO A 159 -17.89 -0.95 4.65
CA PRO A 159 -16.86 -0.48 5.58
C PRO A 159 -15.84 -1.58 5.88
N TYR A 160 -14.57 -1.20 5.92
CA TYR A 160 -13.49 -2.16 6.12
C TYR A 160 -13.55 -2.79 7.51
N ASP A 161 -13.61 -4.13 7.53
CA ASP A 161 -13.47 -4.97 8.72
C ASP A 161 -12.39 -6.01 8.42
N ALA A 162 -11.27 -5.93 9.13
CA ALA A 162 -10.10 -6.78 8.91
C ALA A 162 -10.42 -8.29 8.99
N VAL A 163 -11.30 -8.70 9.91
CA VAL A 163 -11.63 -10.11 10.12
C VAL A 163 -12.49 -10.62 8.97
N ARG A 164 -13.60 -9.92 8.69
CA ARG A 164 -14.51 -10.30 7.58
C ARG A 164 -13.81 -10.25 6.23
N HIS A 165 -12.96 -9.25 6.01
CA HIS A 165 -12.20 -9.09 4.78
C HIS A 165 -11.19 -10.24 4.59
N GLY A 166 -10.44 -10.60 5.63
CA GLY A 166 -9.51 -11.73 5.62
C GLY A 166 -10.20 -13.07 5.32
N GLU A 167 -11.34 -13.33 5.96
CA GLU A 167 -12.14 -14.54 5.70
C GLU A 167 -12.66 -14.60 4.26
N ARG A 168 -13.14 -13.47 3.71
CA ARG A 168 -13.63 -13.37 2.33
C ARG A 168 -12.52 -13.61 1.32
N LEU A 169 -11.36 -12.98 1.48
CA LEU A 169 -10.18 -13.23 0.65
C LEU A 169 -9.77 -14.70 0.69
N GLN A 170 -9.82 -15.34 1.86
CA GLN A 170 -9.51 -16.76 2.00
C GLN A 170 -10.54 -17.65 1.30
N LYS A 171 -11.84 -17.34 1.42
CA LYS A 171 -12.92 -18.04 0.69
C LYS A 171 -12.75 -17.92 -0.82
N ALA A 172 -12.52 -16.71 -1.34
CA ALA A 172 -12.31 -16.48 -2.77
C ALA A 172 -11.11 -17.28 -3.31
N SER A 173 -10.02 -17.34 -2.54
CA SER A 173 -8.84 -18.15 -2.87
C SER A 173 -9.14 -19.64 -2.94
N LYS A 174 -9.91 -20.15 -1.97
CA LYS A 174 -10.32 -21.56 -1.92
C LYS A 174 -11.24 -21.90 -3.09
N THR A 175 -12.16 -20.99 -3.44
CA THR A 175 -13.03 -21.15 -4.62
C THR A 175 -12.20 -21.22 -5.91
N LEU A 176 -11.25 -20.30 -6.11
CA LEU A 176 -10.37 -20.31 -7.29
C LEU A 176 -9.52 -21.59 -7.35
N GLY A 177 -9.01 -22.06 -6.21
CA GLY A 177 -8.29 -23.34 -6.11
C GLY A 177 -9.17 -24.54 -6.47
N ARG A 178 -10.45 -24.54 -6.04
CA ARG A 178 -11.42 -25.58 -6.42
C ARG A 178 -11.76 -25.51 -7.91
N GLN A 179 -11.95 -24.31 -8.47
CA GLN A 179 -12.20 -24.11 -9.91
C GLN A 179 -11.02 -24.60 -10.76
N LEU A 180 -9.79 -24.32 -10.31
CA LEU A 180 -8.56 -24.83 -10.94
C LEU A 180 -8.50 -26.36 -10.89
N PHE A 181 -8.83 -26.96 -9.74
CA PHE A 181 -8.87 -28.41 -9.60
C PHE A 181 -9.90 -29.06 -10.54
N VAL A 182 -11.13 -28.53 -10.57
CA VAL A 182 -12.18 -29.00 -11.48
C VAL A 182 -11.78 -28.82 -12.94
N ALA A 183 -11.18 -27.68 -13.29
CA ALA A 183 -10.69 -27.44 -14.66
C ALA A 183 -9.59 -28.43 -15.07
N GLY A 184 -8.65 -28.72 -14.15
CA GLY A 184 -7.57 -29.67 -14.39
C GLY A 184 -8.09 -31.10 -14.57
N LEU A 185 -9.06 -31.52 -13.73
CA LEU A 185 -9.73 -32.80 -13.91
C LEU A 185 -10.45 -32.87 -15.25
N SER A 186 -11.30 -31.89 -15.59
CA SER A 186 -12.00 -31.84 -16.88
C SER A 186 -11.03 -31.86 -18.07
N MET A 187 -9.96 -31.07 -18.03
CA MET A 187 -8.93 -31.08 -19.07
C MET A 187 -8.32 -32.47 -19.24
N MET A 188 -7.88 -33.09 -18.14
CA MET A 188 -7.20 -34.39 -18.21
C MET A 188 -8.13 -35.49 -18.71
N GLN A 189 -9.39 -35.48 -18.27
CA GLN A 189 -10.38 -36.45 -18.73
C GLN A 189 -10.74 -36.24 -20.20
N VAL A 190 -10.98 -35.00 -20.65
CA VAL A 190 -11.26 -34.72 -22.06
C VAL A 190 -10.06 -35.09 -22.93
N MET A 191 -8.83 -34.76 -22.52
CA MET A 191 -7.62 -35.15 -23.24
C MET A 191 -7.49 -36.67 -23.37
N MET A 192 -7.86 -37.44 -22.35
CA MET A 192 -7.86 -38.91 -22.40
C MET A 192 -8.80 -39.45 -23.49
N TYR A 193 -9.95 -38.80 -23.72
CA TYR A 193 -10.90 -39.21 -24.76
C TYR A 193 -10.56 -38.67 -26.16
N VAL A 194 -9.87 -37.54 -26.25
CA VAL A 194 -9.47 -36.94 -27.53
C VAL A 194 -8.12 -37.46 -28.03
N ALA A 195 -7.20 -37.87 -27.13
CA ALA A 195 -5.87 -38.35 -27.51
C ALA A 195 -5.86 -39.55 -28.48
N PRO A 196 -6.74 -40.57 -28.32
CA PRO A 196 -6.84 -41.64 -29.31
C PRO A 196 -7.26 -41.13 -30.68
N ALA A 197 -8.09 -40.08 -30.77
CA ALA A 197 -8.44 -39.48 -32.05
C ALA A 197 -7.26 -38.76 -32.72
N TYR A 198 -6.29 -38.24 -31.96
CA TYR A 198 -5.06 -37.68 -32.52
C TYR A 198 -4.04 -38.76 -32.91
N LEU A 199 -3.91 -39.82 -32.12
CA LEU A 199 -2.90 -40.87 -32.32
C LEU A 199 -3.34 -41.94 -33.32
N ALA A 200 -4.61 -42.33 -33.33
CA ALA A 200 -5.15 -43.36 -34.21
C ALA A 200 -5.78 -42.80 -35.50
N ALA A 201 -5.73 -41.48 -35.72
CA ALA A 201 -6.05 -40.87 -37.02
C ALA A 201 -5.13 -41.38 -38.15
N GLU A 202 -3.90 -41.81 -37.82
CA GLU A 202 -2.95 -42.36 -38.80
C GLU A 202 -3.09 -43.88 -39.01
N ASP A 203 -3.64 -44.61 -38.03
CA ASP A 203 -3.73 -46.09 -38.06
C ASP A 203 -5.12 -46.62 -38.49
N GLY A 204 -6.15 -45.78 -38.58
CA GLY A 204 -7.49 -46.15 -39.08
C GLY A 204 -8.28 -47.14 -38.20
N THR A 205 -7.87 -47.33 -36.94
CA THR A 205 -8.43 -48.33 -36.01
C THR A 205 -9.63 -47.83 -35.20
N LEU A 206 -10.03 -46.56 -35.35
CA LEU A 206 -11.16 -45.96 -34.66
C LEU A 206 -12.45 -46.15 -35.44
N ASP A 207 -13.35 -46.98 -34.92
CA ASP A 207 -14.71 -47.14 -35.44
C ASP A 207 -15.53 -45.84 -35.26
N ASP A 208 -16.39 -45.53 -36.23
CA ASP A 208 -17.20 -44.29 -36.25
C ASP A 208 -18.13 -44.18 -35.02
N SER A 209 -18.62 -45.33 -34.53
CA SER A 209 -19.46 -45.39 -33.33
C SER A 209 -18.66 -45.03 -32.07
N MET A 210 -17.40 -45.47 -31.99
CA MET A 210 -16.48 -45.15 -30.89
C MET A 210 -16.11 -43.67 -30.92
N ALA A 211 -15.81 -43.11 -32.09
CA ALA A 211 -15.52 -41.69 -32.26
C ALA A 211 -16.71 -40.81 -31.83
N SER A 212 -17.94 -41.20 -32.19
CA SER A 212 -19.16 -40.51 -31.74
C SER A 212 -19.34 -40.58 -30.22
N LEU A 213 -19.16 -41.75 -29.61
CA LEU A 213 -19.23 -41.92 -28.16
C LEU A 213 -18.21 -41.04 -27.43
N MET A 214 -16.98 -40.96 -27.94
CA MET A 214 -15.92 -40.12 -27.37
C MET A 214 -16.23 -38.62 -27.48
N ARG A 215 -16.89 -38.17 -28.55
CA ARG A 215 -17.36 -36.78 -28.70
C ARG A 215 -18.43 -36.44 -27.65
N TRP A 216 -19.40 -37.32 -27.45
CA TRP A 216 -20.44 -37.16 -26.42
C TRP A 216 -19.87 -37.18 -25.00
N ALA A 217 -18.93 -38.08 -24.72
CA ALA A 217 -18.21 -38.10 -23.44
C ALA A 217 -17.44 -36.79 -23.22
N SER A 218 -16.73 -36.31 -24.24
CA SER A 218 -15.98 -35.05 -24.19
C SER A 218 -16.88 -33.84 -23.92
N LEU A 219 -18.06 -33.79 -24.54
CA LEU A 219 -19.08 -32.77 -24.26
C LEU A 219 -19.47 -32.76 -22.78
N LEU A 220 -19.87 -33.92 -22.24
CA LEU A 220 -20.34 -34.05 -20.86
C LEU A 220 -19.24 -33.66 -19.85
N LEU A 221 -18.00 -34.10 -20.11
CA LEU A 221 -16.83 -33.82 -19.25
C LEU A 221 -16.37 -32.35 -19.32
N THR A 222 -16.73 -31.63 -20.39
CA THR A 222 -16.43 -30.20 -20.57
C THR A 222 -17.42 -29.31 -19.82
N LEU A 223 -18.64 -29.77 -19.54
CA LEU A 223 -19.67 -28.96 -18.87
C LEU A 223 -19.24 -28.42 -17.49
N PRO A 224 -18.61 -29.19 -16.58
CA PRO A 224 -18.13 -28.66 -15.31
C PRO A 224 -17.10 -27.53 -15.50
N ALA A 225 -16.19 -27.67 -16.47
CA ALA A 225 -15.21 -26.64 -16.78
C ALA A 225 -15.86 -25.35 -17.28
N ILE A 226 -16.86 -25.45 -18.16
CA ILE A 226 -17.57 -24.28 -18.72
C ILE A 226 -18.44 -23.62 -17.65
N CYS A 227 -19.31 -24.39 -16.99
CA CYS A 227 -20.34 -23.83 -16.10
C CYS A 227 -19.79 -23.36 -14.75
N TYR A 228 -18.73 -23.99 -14.24
CA TYR A 228 -18.16 -23.66 -12.92
C TYR A 228 -16.79 -22.99 -13.02
N SER A 229 -15.85 -23.60 -13.75
CA SER A 229 -14.47 -23.10 -13.79
C SER A 229 -14.30 -21.86 -14.67
N ALA A 230 -15.05 -21.71 -15.76
CA ALA A 230 -14.97 -20.54 -16.63
C ALA A 230 -15.79 -19.33 -16.14
N MET A 231 -16.59 -19.50 -15.08
CA MET A 231 -17.42 -18.44 -14.49
C MET A 231 -16.65 -17.14 -14.19
N PRO A 232 -15.38 -17.17 -13.70
CA PRO A 232 -14.60 -15.96 -13.46
C PRO A 232 -14.34 -15.12 -14.72
N PHE A 233 -14.24 -15.76 -15.90
CA PHE A 233 -14.02 -15.07 -17.18
C PHE A 233 -15.34 -14.50 -17.72
N PHE A 234 -16.43 -15.26 -17.65
CA PHE A 234 -17.74 -14.80 -18.12
C PHE A 234 -18.26 -13.59 -17.33
N GLN A 235 -18.17 -13.64 -16.00
CA GLN A 235 -18.55 -12.51 -15.15
C GLN A 235 -17.67 -11.28 -15.42
N GLY A 236 -16.36 -11.47 -15.65
CA GLY A 236 -15.45 -10.37 -15.97
C GLY A 236 -15.72 -9.73 -17.34
N ALA A 237 -16.02 -10.55 -18.36
CA ALA A 237 -16.44 -10.10 -19.68
C ALA A 237 -17.76 -9.32 -19.61
N TRP A 238 -18.76 -9.86 -18.89
CA TRP A 238 -20.06 -9.21 -18.70
C TRP A 238 -19.93 -7.86 -17.99
N ALA A 239 -19.15 -7.80 -16.91
CA ALA A 239 -18.88 -6.55 -16.20
C ALA A 239 -18.21 -5.50 -17.11
N SER A 240 -17.21 -5.91 -17.89
CA SER A 240 -16.49 -5.03 -18.83
C SER A 240 -17.44 -4.44 -19.89
N LEU A 241 -18.28 -5.31 -20.50
CA LEU A 241 -19.28 -4.90 -21.49
C LEU A 241 -20.33 -3.96 -20.91
N ARG A 242 -20.86 -4.26 -19.71
CA ARG A 242 -21.81 -3.40 -18.99
C ARG A 242 -21.20 -2.02 -18.70
N ALA A 243 -19.91 -1.99 -18.38
CA ALA A 243 -19.14 -0.77 -18.16
C ALA A 243 -18.75 -0.02 -19.45
N ARG A 244 -19.12 -0.52 -20.64
CA ARG A 244 -18.70 0.02 -21.95
C ARG A 244 -17.18 0.11 -22.12
N THR A 245 -16.46 -0.87 -21.57
CA THR A 245 -15.01 -1.02 -21.69
C THR A 245 -14.67 -2.40 -22.25
N LEU A 246 -13.68 -2.47 -23.14
CA LEU A 246 -13.24 -3.75 -23.69
C LEU A 246 -12.08 -4.30 -22.86
N GLY A 247 -12.45 -5.14 -21.87
CA GLY A 247 -11.51 -5.80 -20.97
C GLY A 247 -10.90 -7.07 -21.57
N MET A 248 -9.79 -7.52 -20.97
CA MET A 248 -9.07 -8.75 -21.32
C MET A 248 -9.92 -10.03 -21.29
N ASP A 249 -11.00 -10.03 -20.49
CA ASP A 249 -11.88 -11.19 -20.34
C ASP A 249 -12.84 -11.36 -21.53
N VAL A 250 -13.03 -10.31 -22.35
CA VAL A 250 -13.96 -10.34 -23.48
C VAL A 250 -13.49 -11.29 -24.60
N PRO A 251 -12.26 -11.17 -25.14
CA PRO A 251 -11.76 -12.15 -26.13
C PRO A 251 -11.68 -13.57 -25.58
N VAL A 252 -11.29 -13.74 -24.31
CA VAL A 252 -11.19 -15.03 -23.64
C VAL A 252 -12.56 -15.70 -23.56
N ALA A 253 -13.59 -14.99 -23.08
CA ALA A 253 -14.94 -15.49 -22.99
C ALA A 253 -15.49 -15.85 -24.38
N LEU A 254 -15.26 -15.00 -25.39
CA LEU A 254 -15.66 -15.26 -26.78
C LEU A 254 -14.96 -16.50 -27.35
N GLY A 255 -13.66 -16.66 -27.10
CA GLY A 255 -12.89 -17.83 -27.54
C GLY A 255 -13.38 -19.13 -26.89
N ILE A 256 -13.65 -19.12 -25.58
CA ILE A 256 -14.22 -20.28 -24.87
C ILE A 256 -15.61 -20.64 -25.42
N LEU A 257 -16.48 -19.64 -25.61
CA LEU A 257 -17.83 -19.86 -26.15
C LEU A 257 -17.78 -20.35 -27.60
N ALA A 258 -16.93 -19.76 -28.45
CA ALA A 258 -16.77 -20.17 -29.84
C ALA A 258 -16.24 -21.62 -29.95
N ALA A 259 -15.23 -21.98 -29.15
CA ALA A 259 -14.73 -23.35 -29.11
C ALA A 259 -15.80 -24.34 -28.62
N PHE A 260 -16.51 -24.00 -27.55
CA PHE A 260 -17.54 -24.87 -26.98
C PHE A 260 -18.75 -25.03 -27.93
N PHE A 261 -19.37 -23.94 -28.37
CA PHE A 261 -20.55 -24.02 -29.25
C PHE A 261 -20.21 -24.62 -30.61
N GLY A 262 -19.05 -24.31 -31.18
CA GLY A 262 -18.57 -24.97 -32.41
C GLY A 262 -18.46 -26.48 -32.23
N SER A 263 -17.90 -26.94 -31.11
CA SER A 263 -17.78 -28.36 -30.78
C SER A 263 -19.13 -29.04 -30.54
N VAL A 264 -20.06 -28.34 -29.88
CA VAL A 264 -21.43 -28.81 -29.67
C VAL A 264 -22.12 -29.04 -31.01
N VAL A 265 -22.08 -28.05 -31.90
CA VAL A 265 -22.66 -28.17 -33.25
C VAL A 265 -22.02 -29.35 -34.01
N ALA A 266 -20.70 -29.49 -33.97
CA ALA A 266 -20.00 -30.60 -34.63
C ALA A 266 -20.34 -31.98 -34.03
N THR A 267 -20.66 -32.02 -32.73
CA THR A 267 -21.09 -33.25 -32.03
C THR A 267 -22.50 -33.66 -32.45
N PHE A 268 -23.43 -32.70 -32.49
CA PHE A 268 -24.83 -32.97 -32.87
C PHE A 268 -25.00 -33.28 -34.37
N THR A 269 -24.24 -32.60 -35.23
CA THR A 269 -24.29 -32.82 -36.68
C THR A 269 -23.45 -34.00 -37.15
N GLY A 270 -22.58 -34.53 -36.30
CA GLY A 270 -21.62 -35.59 -36.65
C GLY A 270 -20.57 -35.15 -37.68
N ARG A 271 -20.47 -33.85 -37.99
CA ARG A 271 -19.59 -33.30 -39.03
C ARG A 271 -18.71 -32.20 -38.45
N GLY A 272 -17.46 -32.13 -38.92
CA GLY A 272 -16.49 -31.16 -38.45
C GLY A 272 -15.69 -31.63 -37.23
N GLU A 273 -14.70 -30.81 -36.89
CA GLU A 273 -13.78 -31.03 -35.77
C GLU A 273 -14.36 -30.52 -34.46
N VAL A 274 -13.97 -31.17 -33.36
CA VAL A 274 -14.33 -30.77 -31.99
C VAL A 274 -13.10 -30.20 -31.29
N TYR A 275 -13.33 -29.19 -30.45
CA TYR A 275 -12.31 -28.40 -29.75
C TYR A 275 -12.55 -28.39 -28.23
N TYR A 276 -13.18 -29.43 -27.69
CA TYR A 276 -13.42 -29.59 -26.25
C TYR A 276 -12.12 -29.63 -25.44
N ASP A 277 -11.09 -30.30 -25.99
CA ASP A 277 -9.73 -30.35 -25.47
C ASP A 277 -9.12 -28.95 -25.38
N SER A 278 -9.24 -28.18 -26.47
CA SER A 278 -8.73 -26.81 -26.56
C SER A 278 -9.45 -25.89 -25.57
N ALA A 279 -10.77 -26.00 -25.44
CA ALA A 279 -11.55 -25.20 -24.49
C ALA A 279 -11.20 -25.52 -23.03
N THR A 280 -11.17 -26.81 -22.65
CA THR A 280 -10.88 -27.22 -21.26
C THR A 280 -9.42 -26.95 -20.87
N MET A 281 -8.47 -27.21 -21.77
CA MET A 281 -7.07 -26.88 -21.54
C MET A 281 -6.86 -25.37 -21.42
N PHE A 282 -7.52 -24.58 -22.27
CA PHE A 282 -7.42 -23.12 -22.21
C PHE A 282 -7.96 -22.57 -20.88
N ILE A 283 -9.13 -23.03 -20.42
CA ILE A 283 -9.69 -22.67 -19.11
C ILE A 283 -8.71 -23.03 -17.99
N PHE A 284 -8.16 -24.25 -18.00
CA PHE A 284 -7.23 -24.70 -16.98
C PHE A 284 -5.95 -23.86 -16.94
N LEU A 285 -5.30 -23.64 -18.08
CA LEU A 285 -4.05 -22.88 -18.16
C LEU A 285 -4.24 -21.41 -17.75
N LEU A 286 -5.35 -20.78 -18.14
CA LEU A 286 -5.65 -19.42 -17.71
C LEU A 286 -5.95 -19.32 -16.22
N LEU A 287 -6.72 -20.27 -15.66
CA LEU A 287 -6.96 -20.32 -14.22
C LEU A 287 -5.66 -20.55 -13.45
N CYS A 288 -4.76 -21.39 -13.99
CA CYS A 288 -3.44 -21.61 -13.43
C CYS A 288 -2.65 -20.30 -13.38
N SER A 289 -2.60 -19.56 -14.49
CA SER A 289 -1.97 -18.24 -14.57
C SER A 289 -2.57 -17.25 -13.55
N ARG A 290 -3.90 -17.11 -13.50
CA ARG A 290 -4.61 -16.26 -12.53
C ARG A 290 -4.36 -16.67 -11.09
N TYR A 291 -4.31 -17.97 -10.81
CA TYR A 291 -4.09 -18.48 -9.47
C TYR A 291 -2.67 -18.16 -8.98
N TYR A 292 -1.66 -18.37 -9.82
CA TYR A 292 -0.29 -17.96 -9.51
C TYR A 292 -0.13 -16.44 -9.43
N GLU A 293 -0.82 -15.69 -10.27
CA GLU A 293 -0.87 -14.23 -10.20
C GLU A 293 -1.42 -13.74 -8.85
N LEU A 294 -2.57 -14.27 -8.42
CA LEU A 294 -3.18 -13.94 -7.14
C LEU A 294 -2.23 -14.26 -5.97
N GLN A 295 -1.58 -15.43 -6.00
CA GLN A 295 -0.58 -15.79 -4.99
C GLN A 295 0.62 -14.84 -5.00
N ALA A 296 1.13 -14.48 -6.18
CA ALA A 296 2.27 -13.56 -6.32
C ALA A 296 1.94 -12.18 -5.75
N ARG A 297 0.77 -11.64 -6.07
CA ARG A 297 0.27 -10.35 -5.55
C ARG A 297 0.10 -10.38 -4.04
N ARG A 298 -0.53 -11.41 -3.48
CA ARG A 298 -0.69 -11.54 -2.02
C ARG A 298 0.62 -11.66 -1.30
N LYS A 299 1.56 -12.45 -1.84
CA LYS A 299 2.90 -12.55 -1.26
C LYS A 299 3.63 -11.22 -1.29
N ALA A 300 3.40 -10.40 -2.32
CA ALA A 300 3.88 -9.03 -2.40
C ALA A 300 3.10 -8.05 -1.50
N ALA A 301 1.87 -8.35 -1.06
CA ALA A 301 1.13 -7.51 -0.12
C ALA A 301 1.33 -7.89 1.36
N SER A 302 1.98 -9.05 1.62
CA SER A 302 2.07 -9.64 2.97
C SER A 302 2.84 -8.83 4.02
N ALA A 303 3.76 -7.94 3.60
CA ALA A 303 4.44 -7.04 4.53
C ALA A 303 3.49 -5.98 5.10
N LEU A 304 2.55 -5.44 4.28
CA LEU A 304 1.54 -4.51 4.75
C LEU A 304 0.55 -5.18 5.73
N GLU A 305 0.14 -6.42 5.45
CA GLU A 305 -0.78 -7.16 6.32
C GLU A 305 -0.19 -7.44 7.72
N ARG A 306 1.11 -7.77 7.81
CA ARG A 306 1.76 -8.04 9.11
C ARG A 306 1.83 -6.83 10.03
N LEU A 307 2.00 -5.62 9.47
CA LEU A 307 2.02 -4.38 10.25
C LEU A 307 0.64 -4.03 10.82
N GLN A 308 -0.44 -4.37 10.12
CA GLN A 308 -1.81 -4.12 10.58
C GLN A 308 -2.21 -4.98 11.79
N HIS A 309 -1.65 -6.18 11.91
CA HIS A 309 -1.86 -7.04 13.07
C HIS A 309 -1.05 -6.63 14.32
N ALA A 310 -0.28 -5.52 14.25
CA ALA A 310 0.50 -5.03 15.38
C ALA A 310 -0.35 -4.29 16.44
N LEU A 311 -1.54 -3.77 16.09
CA LEU A 311 -2.43 -3.15 17.06
C LEU A 311 -3.05 -4.22 17.96
N PRO A 312 -2.89 -4.14 19.29
CA PRO A 312 -3.56 -5.06 20.20
C PRO A 312 -5.08 -4.82 20.17
N ALA A 313 -5.87 -5.89 20.13
CA ALA A 313 -7.33 -5.80 20.14
C ALA A 313 -7.88 -5.33 21.51
N SER A 314 -7.10 -5.48 22.57
CA SER A 314 -7.50 -5.21 23.96
C SER A 314 -6.38 -4.56 24.76
N ALA A 315 -6.74 -3.84 25.81
CA ALA A 315 -5.82 -3.24 26.78
C ALA A 315 -6.27 -3.52 28.22
N SER A 316 -5.32 -3.53 29.16
CA SER A 316 -5.59 -3.72 30.59
C SER A 316 -5.76 -2.36 31.28
N LEU A 317 -7.01 -1.93 31.47
CA LEU A 317 -7.36 -0.65 32.12
C LEU A 317 -7.33 -0.76 33.65
N MET A 318 -6.74 0.22 34.34
CA MET A 318 -6.77 0.40 35.80
C MET A 318 -7.65 1.60 36.17
N ALA A 319 -8.96 1.39 36.19
CA ALA A 319 -9.94 2.46 36.44
C ALA A 319 -9.84 3.09 37.85
N GLY A 320 -9.31 2.36 38.83
CA GLY A 320 -9.22 2.81 40.22
C GLY A 320 -7.84 3.36 40.64
N PHE A 321 -6.93 3.62 39.71
CA PHE A 321 -5.59 4.12 40.05
C PHE A 321 -5.68 5.56 40.62
N PRO A 322 -4.94 5.91 41.70
CA PRO A 322 -3.89 5.12 42.37
C PRO A 322 -4.38 4.19 43.49
N ASP A 323 -5.65 4.30 43.92
CA ASP A 323 -6.18 3.61 45.11
C ASP A 323 -6.33 2.09 44.93
N HIS A 324 -6.62 1.64 43.71
CA HIS A 324 -6.79 0.25 43.34
C HIS A 324 -6.02 -0.08 42.05
N ARG A 325 -5.15 -1.10 42.12
CA ARG A 325 -4.32 -1.58 41.00
C ARG A 325 -4.93 -2.78 40.23
N ALA A 326 -6.22 -3.03 40.41
CA ALA A 326 -6.91 -4.09 39.68
C ALA A 326 -7.08 -3.70 38.21
N THR A 327 -6.81 -4.63 37.30
CA THR A 327 -6.96 -4.41 35.85
C THR A 327 -8.26 -5.01 35.33
N ILE A 328 -8.88 -4.34 34.37
CA ILE A 328 -10.03 -4.82 33.60
C ILE A 328 -9.62 -4.84 32.13
N LEU A 329 -9.89 -5.95 31.44
CA LEU A 329 -9.62 -6.05 30.01
C LEU A 329 -10.72 -5.30 29.24
N VAL A 330 -10.33 -4.30 28.45
CA VAL A 330 -11.22 -3.51 27.60
C VAL A 330 -10.77 -3.58 26.13
N PRO A 331 -11.67 -3.38 25.15
CA PRO A 331 -11.26 -3.19 23.76
C PRO A 331 -10.29 -2.01 23.63
N ALA A 332 -9.22 -2.15 22.86
CA ALA A 332 -8.24 -1.06 22.71
C ALA A 332 -8.87 0.22 22.13
N GLY A 333 -9.88 0.08 21.27
CA GLY A 333 -10.61 1.19 20.67
C GLY A 333 -11.52 1.98 21.62
N SER A 334 -11.76 1.51 22.85
CA SER A 334 -12.57 2.23 23.85
C SER A 334 -11.73 3.05 24.83
N LEU A 335 -10.40 3.04 24.72
CA LEU A 335 -9.52 3.82 25.57
C LEU A 335 -9.70 5.32 25.31
N ALA A 336 -9.88 6.09 26.39
CA ALA A 336 -9.99 7.55 26.36
C ALA A 336 -8.70 8.22 26.85
N VAL A 337 -8.55 9.51 26.52
CA VAL A 337 -7.45 10.33 27.04
C VAL A 337 -7.54 10.40 28.57
N GLY A 338 -6.42 10.13 29.25
CA GLY A 338 -6.34 10.10 30.70
C GLY A 338 -6.51 8.72 31.32
N ASP A 339 -6.97 7.72 30.57
CA ASP A 339 -7.07 6.35 31.06
C ASP A 339 -5.70 5.81 31.49
N ILE A 340 -5.68 5.05 32.58
CA ILE A 340 -4.46 4.42 33.10
C ILE A 340 -4.45 2.96 32.68
N ILE A 341 -3.40 2.53 31.98
CA ILE A 341 -3.26 1.15 31.49
C ILE A 341 -2.01 0.48 32.08
N LEU A 342 -2.12 -0.82 32.34
CA LEU A 342 -0.98 -1.68 32.68
C LEU A 342 -0.50 -2.39 31.41
N VAL A 343 0.79 -2.28 31.12
CA VAL A 343 1.42 -3.03 30.00
C VAL A 343 2.50 -3.93 30.57
N LYS A 344 2.32 -5.24 30.42
CA LYS A 344 3.27 -6.26 30.91
C LYS A 344 4.42 -6.45 29.91
N PRO A 345 5.55 -7.05 30.33
CA PRO A 345 6.59 -7.46 29.41
C PRO A 345 6.04 -8.41 28.33
N GLY A 346 6.41 -8.18 27.08
CA GLY A 346 5.91 -8.87 25.88
C GLY A 346 4.63 -8.29 25.28
N GLU A 347 3.95 -7.36 25.96
CA GLU A 347 2.71 -6.75 25.44
C GLU A 347 3.00 -5.50 24.60
N ALA A 348 2.18 -5.30 23.56
CA ALA A 348 2.18 -4.08 22.76
C ALA A 348 1.37 -2.98 23.47
N ILE A 349 1.86 -1.74 23.40
CA ILE A 349 1.17 -0.57 23.93
C ILE A 349 0.02 -0.21 22.99
N ALA A 350 -1.21 -0.14 23.50
CA ALA A 350 -2.40 0.07 22.66
C ALA A 350 -2.59 1.51 22.16
N ALA A 351 -2.02 2.50 22.83
CA ALA A 351 -2.30 3.92 22.62
C ALA A 351 -1.08 4.78 23.00
N ASP A 352 -0.91 5.94 22.38
CA ASP A 352 0.19 6.86 22.73
C ASP A 352 -0.01 7.32 24.18
N SER A 353 1.01 7.11 25.01
CA SER A 353 0.89 7.26 26.45
C SER A 353 2.14 7.89 27.07
N VAL A 354 2.06 8.28 28.34
CA VAL A 354 3.21 8.70 29.15
C VAL A 354 3.44 7.70 30.27
N ILE A 355 4.70 7.36 30.54
CA ILE A 355 5.05 6.48 31.66
C ILE A 355 4.82 7.22 32.97
N ILE A 356 3.92 6.72 33.81
CA ILE A 356 3.69 7.27 35.15
C ILE A 356 4.39 6.46 36.25
N GLU A 357 4.57 5.14 36.06
CA GLU A 357 5.39 4.31 36.92
C GLU A 357 6.16 3.25 36.11
N GLY A 358 7.41 3.01 36.50
CA GLY A 358 8.28 1.98 35.94
C GLY A 358 9.33 2.51 34.97
N THR A 359 10.33 1.66 34.71
CA THR A 359 11.39 1.90 33.72
C THR A 359 11.55 0.60 32.95
N SER A 360 11.49 0.65 31.62
CA SER A 360 11.61 -0.54 30.77
C SER A 360 12.30 -0.19 29.46
N ALA A 361 12.86 -1.21 28.80
CA ALA A 361 13.27 -1.08 27.42
C ALA A 361 12.05 -1.34 26.51
N LEU A 362 11.85 -0.46 25.53
CA LEU A 362 10.81 -0.59 24.52
C LEU A 362 11.42 -0.98 23.19
N ASP A 363 10.86 -1.99 22.56
CA ASP A 363 11.14 -2.32 21.17
C ASP A 363 10.25 -1.44 20.27
N LEU A 364 10.91 -0.57 19.50
CA LEU A 364 10.29 0.35 18.55
C LEU A 364 10.52 -0.09 17.10
N SER A 365 11.01 -1.31 16.87
CA SER A 365 11.37 -1.82 15.53
C SER A 365 10.24 -1.72 14.50
N LEU A 366 8.98 -1.82 14.94
CA LEU A 366 7.81 -1.65 14.06
C LEU A 366 7.58 -0.20 13.60
N LEU A 367 7.99 0.77 14.40
CA LEU A 367 7.78 2.21 14.14
C LEU A 367 9.02 2.85 13.52
N THR A 368 10.20 2.53 14.04
CA THR A 368 11.49 3.16 13.66
C THR A 368 12.36 2.26 12.78
N GLY A 369 12.01 0.98 12.62
CA GLY A 369 12.87 -0.01 11.94
C GLY A 369 14.13 -0.41 12.71
N GLU A 370 14.38 0.18 13.89
CA GLU A 370 15.56 -0.10 14.70
C GLU A 370 15.32 -1.31 15.62
N SER A 371 16.15 -2.35 15.50
CA SER A 371 16.03 -3.56 16.34
C SER A 371 16.51 -3.38 17.79
N ALA A 372 17.19 -2.27 18.11
CA ALA A 372 17.74 -2.04 19.44
C ALA A 372 16.66 -1.44 20.36
N ALA A 373 16.36 -2.14 21.45
CA ALA A 373 15.38 -1.66 22.42
C ALA A 373 15.86 -0.37 23.11
N GLN A 374 15.01 0.65 23.13
CA GLN A 374 15.30 1.95 23.71
C GLN A 374 14.82 1.99 25.16
N ARG A 375 15.69 2.34 26.10
CA ARG A 375 15.28 2.52 27.50
C ARG A 375 14.43 3.77 27.66
N ARG A 376 13.29 3.62 28.34
CA ARG A 376 12.39 4.72 28.70
C ARG A 376 12.13 4.75 30.20
N LYS A 377 12.01 5.95 30.74
CA LYS A 377 11.83 6.22 32.17
C LYS A 377 10.55 7.01 32.44
N THR A 378 10.14 7.06 33.70
CA THR A 378 8.98 7.84 34.16
C THR A 378 9.01 9.27 33.64
N GLY A 379 7.86 9.75 33.15
CA GLY A 379 7.69 11.08 32.55
C GLY A 379 7.90 11.12 31.04
N GLU A 380 8.49 10.09 30.44
CA GLU A 380 8.68 10.03 28.99
C GLU A 380 7.45 9.51 28.25
N GLN A 381 7.23 10.03 27.04
CA GLN A 381 6.16 9.60 26.15
C GLN A 381 6.55 8.33 25.40
N VAL A 382 5.59 7.46 25.20
CA VAL A 382 5.73 6.17 24.54
C VAL A 382 4.65 6.03 23.47
N PRO A 383 5.01 5.71 22.23
CA PRO A 383 4.03 5.56 21.16
C PRO A 383 3.25 4.25 21.29
N GLY A 384 2.00 4.27 20.86
CA GLY A 384 1.22 3.06 20.61
C GLY A 384 1.91 2.19 19.56
N GLY A 385 1.85 0.88 19.72
CA GLY A 385 2.55 -0.10 18.88
C GLY A 385 3.93 -0.51 19.38
N ALA A 386 4.53 0.23 20.32
CA ALA A 386 5.78 -0.18 20.96
C ALA A 386 5.56 -1.48 21.76
N ILE A 387 6.54 -2.38 21.74
CA ILE A 387 6.49 -3.62 22.52
C ILE A 387 7.29 -3.42 23.79
N ASN A 388 6.66 -3.65 24.94
CA ASN A 388 7.35 -3.58 26.23
C ASN A 388 8.27 -4.81 26.38
N ALA A 389 9.59 -4.63 26.52
CA ALA A 389 10.52 -5.76 26.50
C ALA A 389 10.89 -6.31 27.89
N SER A 390 10.94 -5.47 28.93
CA SER A 390 11.65 -5.81 30.17
C SER A 390 10.74 -5.88 31.40
N ALA A 391 10.18 -4.74 31.82
CA ALA A 391 9.47 -4.58 33.08
C ALA A 391 8.06 -4.02 32.85
N ALA A 392 7.11 -4.36 33.72
CA ALA A 392 5.75 -3.84 33.62
C ALA A 392 5.75 -2.31 33.74
N LEU A 393 4.96 -1.65 32.89
CA LEU A 393 4.81 -0.21 32.87
C LEU A 393 3.37 0.16 33.20
N ILE A 394 3.23 1.22 33.99
CA ILE A 394 1.93 1.90 34.15
C ILE A 394 1.98 3.16 33.31
N LEU A 395 1.03 3.26 32.39
CA LEU A 395 0.98 4.30 31.39
C LEU A 395 -0.33 5.08 31.51
N ARG A 396 -0.27 6.39 31.28
CA ARG A 396 -1.46 7.23 31.11
C ARG A 396 -1.65 7.55 29.63
N VAL A 397 -2.82 7.25 29.09
CA VAL A 397 -3.17 7.50 27.69
C VAL A 397 -3.16 9.01 27.40
N LEU A 398 -2.39 9.42 26.40
CA LEU A 398 -2.33 10.79 25.88
C LEU A 398 -3.19 10.96 24.63
N LYS A 399 -3.14 9.98 23.73
CA LYS A 399 -4.00 9.92 22.54
C LYS A 399 -4.68 8.56 22.47
N PRO A 400 -5.99 8.49 22.16
CA PRO A 400 -6.70 7.23 22.05
C PRO A 400 -6.15 6.37 20.89
N ALA A 401 -6.44 5.07 20.89
CA ALA A 401 -5.85 4.13 19.93
C ALA A 401 -6.04 4.53 18.45
N ARG A 402 -7.17 5.16 18.09
CA ARG A 402 -7.51 5.63 16.72
C ARG A 402 -6.73 6.87 16.25
N GLU A 403 -6.10 7.57 17.18
CA GLU A 403 -5.29 8.79 16.96
C GLU A 403 -3.84 8.56 17.42
N SER A 404 -3.49 7.30 17.70
CA SER A 404 -2.13 6.92 18.09
C SER A 404 -1.16 7.03 16.91
N THR A 405 0.12 7.18 17.21
CA THR A 405 1.20 7.22 16.22
C THR A 405 1.16 6.00 15.30
N LEU A 406 0.88 4.80 15.83
CA LEU A 406 0.71 3.60 15.02
C LEU A 406 -0.55 3.67 14.14
N SER A 407 -1.67 4.21 14.62
CA SER A 407 -2.87 4.36 13.78
C SER A 407 -2.66 5.33 12.63
N ASP A 408 -1.92 6.42 12.85
CA ASP A 408 -1.54 7.35 11.78
C ASP A 408 -0.60 6.67 10.78
N LEU A 409 0.39 5.92 11.26
CA LEU A 409 1.27 5.12 10.41
C LEU A 409 0.47 4.08 9.60
N LEU A 410 -0.52 3.42 10.20
CA LEU A 410 -1.41 2.49 9.51
C LEU A 410 -2.27 3.18 8.45
N LYS A 411 -2.81 4.38 8.70
CA LYS A 411 -3.52 5.17 7.68
C LYS A 411 -2.59 5.53 6.52
N LEU A 412 -1.32 5.85 6.79
CA LEU A 412 -0.32 6.07 5.76
C LEU A 412 0.02 4.79 4.98
N ILE A 413 0.10 3.64 5.66
CA ILE A 413 0.27 2.31 5.03
C ILE A 413 -0.94 1.94 4.17
N GLU A 414 -2.16 2.26 4.58
CA GLU A 414 -3.36 1.98 3.79
C GLU A 414 -3.39 2.82 2.50
N ARG A 415 -2.84 4.04 2.56
CA ARG A 415 -2.59 4.86 1.37
C ARG A 415 -1.38 4.34 0.57
N ALA A 416 -0.39 3.73 1.23
CA ALA A 416 0.80 3.17 0.62
C ALA A 416 0.50 2.09 -0.43
N GLY A 417 0.99 2.30 -1.64
CA GLY A 417 0.71 1.42 -2.78
C GLY A 417 -0.73 1.47 -3.29
N SER A 418 -1.55 2.41 -2.82
CA SER A 418 -2.86 2.71 -3.41
C SER A 418 -2.67 3.65 -4.62
N GLY A 419 -3.38 3.37 -5.71
CA GLY A 419 -3.27 4.13 -6.96
C GLY A 419 -2.24 3.57 -7.96
N LYS A 420 -2.28 4.08 -9.20
CA LYS A 420 -1.48 3.57 -10.32
C LYS A 420 -0.55 4.64 -10.90
N PRO A 421 0.73 4.32 -11.15
CA PRO A 421 1.61 5.24 -11.86
C PRO A 421 1.17 5.41 -13.31
N GLN A 422 1.63 6.50 -13.94
CA GLN A 422 1.23 6.87 -15.30
C GLN A 422 1.53 5.76 -16.31
N ILE A 423 2.66 5.06 -16.16
CA ILE A 423 3.01 3.92 -17.03
C ILE A 423 2.01 2.76 -16.95
N ALA A 424 1.41 2.50 -15.78
CA ALA A 424 0.39 1.48 -15.61
C ALA A 424 -0.95 1.92 -16.24
N GLN A 425 -1.33 3.18 -16.06
CA GLN A 425 -2.54 3.73 -16.68
C GLN A 425 -2.45 3.74 -18.20
N TRP A 426 -1.28 4.09 -18.73
CA TRP A 426 -1.00 4.03 -20.17
C TRP A 426 -1.11 2.59 -20.69
N ALA A 427 -0.52 1.61 -20.00
CA ALA A 427 -0.59 0.20 -20.40
C ALA A 427 -2.04 -0.31 -20.43
N ASP A 428 -2.88 0.05 -19.45
CA ASP A 428 -4.30 -0.29 -19.43
C ASP A 428 -5.06 0.31 -20.63
N LYS A 429 -4.78 1.58 -20.97
CA LYS A 429 -5.41 2.25 -22.13
C LYS A 429 -5.01 1.59 -23.45
N VAL A 430 -3.72 1.27 -23.61
CA VAL A 430 -3.21 0.56 -24.80
C VAL A 430 -3.84 -0.82 -24.91
N ALA A 431 -3.96 -1.55 -23.79
CA ALA A 431 -4.59 -2.87 -23.76
C ALA A 431 -6.05 -2.84 -24.26
N ALA A 432 -6.83 -1.83 -23.86
CA ALA A 432 -8.23 -1.72 -24.31
C ALA A 432 -8.35 -1.49 -25.84
N TRP A 433 -7.52 -0.60 -26.40
CA TRP A 433 -7.47 -0.38 -27.85
C TRP A 433 -6.94 -1.59 -28.61
N PHE A 434 -5.95 -2.27 -28.04
CA PHE A 434 -5.42 -3.52 -28.59
C PHE A 434 -6.49 -4.61 -28.64
N VAL A 435 -7.31 -4.77 -27.60
CA VAL A 435 -8.43 -5.74 -27.58
C VAL A 435 -9.45 -5.41 -28.67
N LEU A 436 -9.82 -4.14 -28.84
CA LEU A 436 -10.72 -3.74 -29.93
C LEU A 436 -10.13 -4.09 -31.30
N GLY A 437 -8.86 -3.76 -31.52
CA GLY A 437 -8.14 -4.08 -32.75
C GLY A 437 -8.09 -5.59 -33.01
N LEU A 438 -7.83 -6.40 -31.98
CA LEU A 438 -7.83 -7.85 -32.06
C LEU A 438 -9.21 -8.40 -32.45
N LEU A 439 -10.29 -7.91 -31.84
CA LEU A 439 -11.64 -8.39 -32.14
C LEU A 439 -12.03 -8.10 -33.59
N LEU A 440 -11.74 -6.88 -34.07
CA LEU A 440 -11.94 -6.51 -35.48
C LEU A 440 -11.09 -7.37 -36.42
N PHE A 441 -9.83 -7.62 -36.04
CA PHE A 441 -8.92 -8.47 -36.81
C PHE A 441 -9.39 -9.93 -36.84
N ALA A 442 -9.87 -10.49 -35.72
CA ALA A 442 -10.41 -11.84 -35.66
C ALA A 442 -11.64 -12.00 -36.59
N VAL A 443 -12.53 -11.00 -36.63
CA VAL A 443 -13.65 -10.98 -37.58
C VAL A 443 -13.17 -10.92 -39.02
N ALA A 444 -12.18 -10.07 -39.32
CA ALA A 444 -11.61 -9.96 -40.67
C ALA A 444 -10.94 -11.27 -41.13
N VAL A 445 -10.17 -11.91 -40.26
CA VAL A 445 -9.51 -13.20 -40.51
C VAL A 445 -10.56 -14.30 -40.71
N PHE A 446 -11.59 -14.35 -39.87
CA PHE A 446 -12.71 -15.27 -40.02
C PHE A 446 -13.40 -15.10 -41.38
N ALA A 447 -13.71 -13.85 -41.78
CA ALA A 447 -14.32 -13.55 -43.06
C ALA A 447 -13.44 -13.97 -44.25
N PHE A 448 -12.14 -13.67 -44.19
CA PHE A 448 -11.19 -14.07 -45.23
C PHE A 448 -11.11 -15.59 -45.41
N TRP A 449 -10.92 -16.33 -44.32
CA TRP A 449 -10.85 -17.79 -44.38
C TRP A 449 -12.21 -18.40 -44.74
N SER A 450 -13.34 -17.82 -44.33
CA SER A 450 -14.66 -18.31 -44.74
C SER A 450 -14.86 -18.27 -46.25
N TRP A 451 -14.21 -17.33 -46.94
CA TRP A 451 -14.23 -17.21 -48.39
C TRP A 451 -13.19 -18.10 -49.07
N HIS A 452 -11.97 -18.20 -48.52
CA HIS A 452 -10.87 -18.95 -49.13
C HIS A 452 -10.90 -20.46 -48.83
N ASP A 453 -11.08 -20.82 -47.56
CA ASP A 453 -11.19 -22.19 -47.07
C ASP A 453 -12.01 -22.23 -45.76
N ALA A 454 -13.31 -22.48 -45.91
CA ALA A 454 -14.27 -22.47 -44.81
C ALA A 454 -13.95 -23.48 -43.69
N SER A 455 -13.18 -24.55 -44.00
CA SER A 455 -12.79 -25.54 -42.99
C SER A 455 -11.83 -24.95 -41.94
N ARG A 456 -10.98 -24.00 -42.34
CA ARG A 456 -9.98 -23.36 -41.48
C ARG A 456 -10.51 -22.13 -40.75
N ALA A 457 -11.61 -21.54 -41.22
CA ALA A 457 -12.12 -20.28 -40.69
C ALA A 457 -12.37 -20.31 -39.18
N TRP A 458 -13.02 -21.37 -38.69
CA TRP A 458 -13.37 -21.51 -37.27
C TRP A 458 -12.14 -21.74 -36.37
N PRO A 459 -11.27 -22.75 -36.61
CA PRO A 459 -10.08 -22.96 -35.80
C PRO A 459 -9.11 -21.77 -35.83
N VAL A 460 -8.94 -21.10 -36.98
CA VAL A 460 -8.10 -19.90 -37.08
C VAL A 460 -8.67 -18.74 -36.27
N ALA A 461 -9.99 -18.50 -36.32
CA ALA A 461 -10.62 -17.44 -35.55
C ALA A 461 -10.49 -17.68 -34.03
N ILE A 462 -10.69 -18.93 -33.58
CA ILE A 462 -10.44 -19.30 -32.17
C ILE A 462 -8.97 -19.09 -31.82
N ALA A 463 -8.04 -19.53 -32.67
CA ALA A 463 -6.61 -19.35 -32.42
C ALA A 463 -6.25 -17.86 -32.28
N VAL A 464 -6.78 -16.97 -33.12
CA VAL A 464 -6.54 -15.51 -33.01
C VAL A 464 -7.13 -14.92 -31.72
N LEU A 465 -8.35 -15.33 -31.34
CA LEU A 465 -8.98 -14.86 -30.10
C LEU A 465 -8.23 -15.33 -28.84
N VAL A 466 -7.64 -16.53 -28.90
CA VAL A 466 -6.95 -17.16 -27.77
C VAL A 466 -5.48 -16.75 -27.70
N VAL A 467 -4.76 -16.67 -28.81
CA VAL A 467 -3.29 -16.46 -28.81
C VAL A 467 -2.88 -15.15 -28.16
N SER A 468 -3.73 -14.13 -28.27
CA SER A 468 -3.41 -12.81 -27.75
C SER A 468 -3.84 -12.69 -26.29
N CYS A 469 -2.89 -12.30 -25.45
CA CYS A 469 -3.16 -11.89 -24.07
C CYS A 469 -2.51 -10.52 -23.86
N PRO A 470 -3.28 -9.43 -23.70
CA PRO A 470 -2.74 -8.18 -23.16
C PRO A 470 -2.37 -8.33 -21.68
N CYS A 471 -2.58 -9.51 -21.09
CA CYS A 471 -2.36 -9.84 -19.69
C CYS A 471 -0.92 -9.55 -19.27
N ALA A 472 0.07 -9.99 -20.07
CA ALA A 472 1.47 -9.67 -19.83
C ALA A 472 1.74 -8.16 -19.84
N LEU A 473 1.04 -7.39 -20.68
CA LEU A 473 1.14 -5.94 -20.78
C LEU A 473 0.49 -5.23 -19.56
N SER A 474 -0.69 -5.66 -19.13
CA SER A 474 -1.45 -5.03 -18.03
C SER A 474 -1.02 -5.51 -16.64
N LEU A 475 -0.39 -6.68 -16.52
CA LEU A 475 -0.03 -7.32 -15.24
C LEU A 475 1.43 -7.15 -14.84
N ALA A 476 2.33 -6.93 -15.81
CA ALA A 476 3.76 -6.77 -15.55
C ALA A 476 4.03 -5.64 -14.55
N THR A 477 3.42 -4.48 -14.78
CA THR A 477 3.68 -3.26 -14.02
C THR A 477 3.16 -3.34 -12.58
N PRO A 478 1.89 -3.68 -12.30
CA PRO A 478 1.40 -3.76 -10.93
C PRO A 478 2.13 -4.83 -10.09
N THR A 479 2.47 -5.97 -10.70
CA THR A 479 3.19 -7.05 -10.01
C THR A 479 4.62 -6.64 -9.65
N ALA A 480 5.32 -5.97 -10.58
CA ALA A 480 6.68 -5.48 -10.33
C ALA A 480 6.69 -4.40 -9.24
N LEU A 481 5.75 -3.46 -9.27
CA LEU A 481 5.62 -2.41 -8.26
C LEU A 481 5.27 -2.96 -6.88
N ALA A 482 4.33 -3.90 -6.80
CA ALA A 482 4.00 -4.55 -5.54
C ALA A 482 5.23 -5.29 -4.96
N ALA A 483 5.96 -6.04 -5.78
CA ALA A 483 7.17 -6.75 -5.35
C ALA A 483 8.30 -5.79 -4.92
N ALA A 484 8.43 -4.64 -5.57
CA ALA A 484 9.40 -3.60 -5.21
C ALA A 484 9.04 -2.92 -3.88
N THR A 485 7.76 -2.54 -3.72
CA THR A 485 7.23 -1.92 -2.50
C THR A 485 7.40 -2.83 -1.29
N ASP A 486 7.10 -4.12 -1.46
CA ASP A 486 7.31 -5.14 -0.44
C ASP A 486 8.78 -5.33 -0.05
N SER A 487 9.71 -5.25 -1.02
CA SER A 487 11.14 -5.32 -0.72
C SER A 487 11.63 -4.10 0.05
N LEU A 488 11.16 -2.92 -0.33
CA LEU A 488 11.51 -1.65 0.31
C LEU A 488 10.94 -1.53 1.72
N LEU A 489 9.69 -1.96 1.93
CA LEU A 489 9.06 -1.96 3.24
C LEU A 489 9.82 -2.85 4.24
N ARG A 490 10.32 -4.01 3.79
CA ARG A 490 11.20 -4.87 4.61
C ARG A 490 12.52 -4.22 5.00
N ARG A 491 12.95 -3.15 4.31
CA ARG A 491 14.16 -2.38 4.60
C ARG A 491 13.87 -1.07 5.33
N GLY A 492 12.63 -0.87 5.79
CA GLY A 492 12.24 0.35 6.49
C GLY A 492 11.91 1.52 5.56
N VAL A 493 11.51 1.28 4.31
CA VAL A 493 11.07 2.32 3.37
C VAL A 493 9.59 2.14 3.04
N LEU A 494 8.77 3.11 3.41
CA LEU A 494 7.34 3.13 3.12
C LEU A 494 7.07 4.02 1.89
N ILE A 495 6.63 3.41 0.79
CA ILE A 495 6.18 4.14 -0.41
C ILE A 495 4.70 4.47 -0.25
N VAL A 496 4.40 5.73 0.05
CA VAL A 496 3.02 6.21 0.21
C VAL A 496 2.36 6.37 -1.16
N GLN A 497 3.04 7.00 -2.12
CA GLN A 497 2.47 7.27 -3.44
C GLN A 497 2.98 6.33 -4.54
N PRO A 498 2.11 5.91 -5.48
CA PRO A 498 2.42 4.87 -6.47
C PRO A 498 3.37 5.34 -7.57
N HIS A 499 3.54 6.66 -7.77
CA HIS A 499 4.44 7.23 -8.78
C HIS A 499 5.90 7.32 -8.34
N VAL A 500 6.22 7.12 -7.05
CA VAL A 500 7.57 7.30 -6.48
C VAL A 500 8.64 6.59 -7.28
N LEU A 501 8.48 5.29 -7.55
CA LEU A 501 9.51 4.50 -8.23
C LEU A 501 9.73 4.93 -9.69
N GLU A 502 8.66 5.36 -10.37
CA GLU A 502 8.76 5.86 -11.74
C GLU A 502 9.43 7.24 -11.76
N THR A 503 8.94 8.13 -10.89
CA THR A 503 9.33 9.55 -10.85
C THR A 503 10.74 9.72 -10.34
N LEU A 504 11.15 8.97 -9.31
CA LEU A 504 12.54 8.94 -8.82
C LEU A 504 13.51 8.45 -9.89
N HIS A 505 13.11 7.45 -10.70
CA HIS A 505 13.97 6.99 -11.80
C HIS A 505 14.15 8.09 -12.86
N ARG A 506 13.07 8.84 -13.15
CA ARG A 506 13.03 9.97 -14.09
C ARG A 506 13.65 11.26 -13.53
N ALA A 507 13.72 11.41 -12.21
CA ALA A 507 14.19 12.61 -11.52
C ALA A 507 15.52 13.06 -12.09
N THR A 508 15.63 14.33 -12.44
CA THR A 508 16.85 14.94 -12.99
C THR A 508 17.68 15.59 -11.89
N HIS A 509 17.00 16.14 -10.88
CA HIS A 509 17.58 16.85 -9.76
C HIS A 509 17.21 16.13 -8.46
N ILE A 510 18.18 15.99 -7.57
CA ILE A 510 17.99 15.50 -6.20
C ILE A 510 18.34 16.65 -5.27
N VAL A 511 17.35 17.18 -4.58
CA VAL A 511 17.48 18.26 -3.62
C VAL A 511 17.49 17.65 -2.22
N PHE A 512 18.54 17.93 -1.46
CA PHE A 512 18.63 17.54 -0.07
C PHE A 512 18.47 18.77 0.82
N ASP A 513 17.67 18.63 1.87
CA ASP A 513 17.81 19.50 3.02
C ASP A 513 19.11 19.17 3.79
N LYS A 514 19.63 20.13 4.54
CA LYS A 514 20.85 19.92 5.33
C LYS A 514 20.53 19.27 6.67
N THR A 515 19.76 19.97 7.50
CA THR A 515 19.62 19.68 8.94
C THR A 515 18.72 18.47 9.15
N GLY A 516 19.16 17.49 9.93
CA GLY A 516 18.41 16.24 10.16
C GLY A 516 18.38 15.27 8.96
N THR A 517 18.76 15.74 7.77
CA THR A 517 18.79 14.95 6.52
C THR A 517 20.19 14.48 6.16
N LEU A 518 21.07 15.37 5.68
CA LEU A 518 22.48 15.04 5.41
C LEU A 518 23.31 15.02 6.70
N THR A 519 22.85 15.74 7.71
CA THR A 519 23.43 15.77 9.04
C THR A 519 22.60 14.95 10.03
N LEU A 520 23.15 14.74 11.23
CA LEU A 520 22.46 14.02 12.30
C LEU A 520 21.38 14.87 12.99
N GLY A 521 21.35 16.19 12.77
CA GLY A 521 20.42 17.10 13.44
C GLY A 521 20.75 17.29 14.93
N ARG A 522 21.96 16.93 15.36
CA ARG A 522 22.42 17.06 16.75
C ARG A 522 23.88 17.51 16.78
N PRO A 523 24.26 18.40 17.70
CA PRO A 523 25.64 18.83 17.82
C PRO A 523 26.52 17.65 18.23
N VAL A 524 27.70 17.58 17.63
CA VAL A 524 28.76 16.64 17.97
C VAL A 524 30.04 17.45 18.16
N LEU A 525 30.83 17.09 19.18
CA LEU A 525 32.14 17.68 19.39
C LEU A 525 33.08 17.24 18.26
N GLN A 526 33.51 18.18 17.42
CA GLN A 526 34.40 17.92 16.29
C GLN A 526 35.86 18.09 16.67
N GLN A 527 36.14 19.17 17.41
CA GLN A 527 37.50 19.56 17.73
C GLN A 527 37.57 20.19 19.12
N ILE A 528 38.65 19.89 19.82
CA ILE A 528 39.03 20.54 21.08
C ILE A 528 40.28 21.35 20.75
N GLU A 529 40.28 22.63 21.11
CA GLU A 529 41.44 23.49 20.92
C GLU A 529 41.94 23.97 22.28
N GLY A 530 43.15 23.54 22.65
CA GLY A 530 43.80 24.01 23.86
C GLY A 530 44.12 25.50 23.78
N LEU A 531 43.59 26.28 24.73
CA LEU A 531 43.91 27.71 24.92
C LEU A 531 44.83 27.94 26.14
N GLY A 532 45.06 26.89 26.94
CA GLY A 532 45.90 26.91 28.13
C GLY A 532 46.79 25.67 28.24
N SER A 533 47.38 25.45 29.42
CA SER A 533 48.33 24.38 29.69
C SER A 533 47.70 23.04 30.12
N MET A 534 46.38 22.98 30.21
CA MET A 534 45.65 21.78 30.64
C MET A 534 45.40 20.87 29.42
N THR A 535 45.50 19.54 29.59
CA THR A 535 45.29 18.61 28.48
C THR A 535 43.83 18.63 28.01
N GLU A 536 43.61 18.33 26.74
CA GLU A 536 42.28 18.30 26.12
C GLU A 536 41.35 17.31 26.84
N ASP A 537 41.85 16.12 27.18
CA ASP A 537 41.11 15.10 27.94
C ASP A 537 40.68 15.60 29.32
N ALA A 538 41.57 16.30 30.04
CA ALA A 538 41.24 16.86 31.34
C ALA A 538 40.21 17.99 31.21
N CYS A 539 40.30 18.81 30.16
CA CYS A 539 39.30 19.82 29.87
C CYS A 539 37.94 19.20 29.57
N LEU A 540 37.91 18.12 28.78
CA LEU A 540 36.69 17.41 28.44
C LEU A 540 36.03 16.77 29.67
N GLN A 541 36.81 16.19 30.59
CA GLN A 541 36.30 15.66 31.85
C GLN A 541 35.71 16.75 32.75
N VAL A 542 36.35 17.93 32.83
CA VAL A 542 35.82 19.09 33.57
C VAL A 542 34.50 19.57 32.95
N ALA A 543 34.43 19.68 31.63
CA ALA A 543 33.21 20.09 30.93
C ALA A 543 32.08 19.06 31.12
N ALA A 544 32.39 17.76 31.03
CA ALA A 544 31.43 16.69 31.28
C ALA A 544 30.92 16.67 32.73
N ALA A 545 31.77 16.99 33.71
CA ALA A 545 31.37 17.10 35.11
C ALA A 545 30.41 18.27 35.35
N LEU A 546 30.63 19.41 34.69
CA LEU A 546 29.72 20.56 34.75
C LEU A 546 28.37 20.27 34.06
N GLU A 547 28.39 19.50 32.97
CA GLU A 547 27.21 19.21 32.13
C GLU A 547 26.43 17.95 32.54
N ALA A 548 26.88 17.20 33.56
CA ALA A 548 26.34 15.88 33.90
C ALA A 548 24.82 15.82 34.19
N GLY A 549 24.22 16.95 34.60
CA GLY A 549 22.78 17.08 34.86
C GLY A 549 22.00 17.86 33.80
N SER A 550 22.66 18.36 32.75
CA SER A 550 22.07 19.24 31.75
C SER A 550 21.37 18.44 30.65
N ALA A 551 20.15 18.84 30.31
CA ALA A 551 19.40 18.28 29.19
C ALA A 551 19.71 18.97 27.85
N HIS A 552 20.58 19.98 27.84
CA HIS A 552 20.87 20.79 26.66
C HIS A 552 21.57 19.96 25.56
N PRO A 553 21.26 20.13 24.25
CA PRO A 553 21.90 19.35 23.19
C PRO A 553 23.43 19.46 23.15
N LEU A 554 23.98 20.65 23.42
CA LEU A 554 25.44 20.85 23.51
C LEU A 554 26.06 20.08 24.69
N ALA A 555 25.34 19.97 25.81
CA ALA A 555 25.76 19.22 26.98
C ALA A 555 25.91 17.72 26.66
N GLN A 556 24.90 17.17 25.98
CA GLN A 556 24.90 15.78 25.54
C GLN A 556 26.07 15.47 24.60
N ALA A 557 26.43 16.41 23.73
CA ALA A 557 27.57 16.26 22.83
C ALA A 557 28.91 16.17 23.58
N ILE A 558 29.10 16.99 24.61
CA ILE A 558 30.27 16.96 25.50
C ILE A 558 30.31 15.66 26.32
N LEU A 559 29.18 15.26 26.90
CA LEU A 559 29.06 14.02 27.68
C LEU A 559 29.37 12.78 26.83
N ALA A 560 28.83 12.72 25.61
CA ALA A 560 29.08 11.63 24.68
C ALA A 560 30.55 11.55 24.27
N ALA A 561 31.20 12.68 24.01
CA ALA A 561 32.63 12.71 23.70
C ALA A 561 33.49 12.24 24.88
N ALA A 562 33.10 12.59 26.12
CA ALA A 562 33.81 12.18 27.33
C ALA A 562 33.70 10.67 27.63
N GLU A 563 32.69 9.97 27.13
CA GLU A 563 32.51 8.52 27.31
C GLU A 563 33.47 7.66 26.48
N VAL A 564 34.00 8.22 25.39
CA VAL A 564 34.89 7.50 24.45
C VAL A 564 36.35 7.49 24.93
N LEU A 565 36.70 8.30 25.95
CA LEU A 565 38.07 8.41 26.45
C LEU A 565 38.56 7.09 27.09
N PRO A 566 39.75 6.59 26.71
CA PRO A 566 40.33 5.39 27.30
C PRO A 566 40.80 5.64 28.74
N GLY A 567 40.13 4.98 29.69
CA GLY A 567 40.45 5.05 31.12
C GLY A 567 39.24 5.47 31.93
N GLN A 568 38.65 4.52 32.67
CA GLN A 568 37.59 4.81 33.63
C GLN A 568 38.17 5.53 34.84
N GLN A 569 38.45 6.83 34.72
CA GLN A 569 38.57 7.68 35.91
C GLN A 569 37.16 8.03 36.40
N PRO A 570 36.91 8.05 37.73
CA PRO A 570 35.64 8.52 38.27
C PRO A 570 35.36 9.93 37.74
N ARG A 571 34.20 10.15 37.12
CA ARG A 571 33.77 11.50 36.73
C ARG A 571 33.83 12.38 37.97
N ALA A 572 34.58 13.48 37.90
CA ALA A 572 34.62 14.45 38.98
C ALA A 572 33.21 15.00 39.22
N HIS A 573 32.85 15.23 40.48
CA HIS A 573 31.56 15.81 40.82
C HIS A 573 31.70 17.34 40.88
N ALA A 574 30.84 18.06 40.17
CA ALA A 574 30.77 19.52 40.25
C ALA A 574 29.88 19.94 41.43
N GLU A 575 30.44 20.75 42.33
CA GLU A 575 29.73 21.39 43.44
C GLU A 575 29.32 22.82 43.05
N GLN A 576 28.30 23.37 43.73
CA GLN A 576 27.82 24.74 43.52
C GLN A 576 27.48 25.06 42.05
N LEU A 577 26.85 24.10 41.35
CA LEU A 577 26.49 24.27 39.96
C LEU A 577 25.42 25.37 39.80
N GLN A 578 25.71 26.36 38.97
CA GLN A 578 24.80 27.44 38.64
C GLN A 578 24.72 27.63 37.12
N GLU A 579 23.52 27.47 36.57
CA GLU A 579 23.23 27.74 35.17
C GLU A 579 22.79 29.20 35.00
N VAL A 580 23.44 29.92 34.09
CA VAL A 580 23.06 31.28 33.69
C VAL A 580 22.46 31.19 32.30
N GLN A 581 21.13 31.39 32.22
CA GLN A 581 20.39 31.27 30.96
C GLN A 581 21.03 32.08 29.84
N GLY A 582 21.20 31.44 28.67
CA GLY A 582 21.79 32.05 27.48
C GLY A 582 23.30 32.31 27.55
N GLN A 583 23.97 31.96 28.66
CA GLN A 583 25.39 32.21 28.86
C GLN A 583 26.22 30.95 29.07
N GLY A 584 25.84 30.10 30.03
CA GLY A 584 26.57 28.87 30.35
C GLY A 584 26.41 28.40 31.79
N LEU A 585 27.32 27.51 32.21
CA LEU A 585 27.35 26.86 33.52
C LEU A 585 28.60 27.29 34.31
N GLU A 586 28.41 27.62 35.59
CA GLU A 586 29.47 27.80 36.56
C GLU A 586 29.43 26.66 37.58
N GLY A 587 30.59 26.15 38.00
CA GLY A 587 30.68 25.15 39.06
C GLY A 587 32.07 25.03 39.65
N VAL A 588 32.18 24.37 40.79
CA VAL A 588 33.44 24.13 41.51
C VAL A 588 33.77 22.64 41.44
N ILE A 589 34.96 22.31 40.92
CA ILE A 589 35.46 20.93 40.84
C ILE A 589 36.81 20.90 41.56
N ASN A 590 36.97 20.02 42.54
CA ASN A 590 38.18 19.91 43.37
C ASN A 590 38.64 21.25 43.97
N GLY A 591 37.69 22.10 44.40
CA GLY A 591 37.97 23.42 44.97
C GLY A 591 38.32 24.52 43.95
N VAL A 592 38.36 24.22 42.66
CA VAL A 592 38.62 25.20 41.58
C VAL A 592 37.31 25.58 40.89
N ARG A 593 37.09 26.89 40.71
CA ARG A 593 35.92 27.42 40.00
C ARG A 593 36.14 27.41 38.49
N TYR A 594 35.19 26.85 37.76
CA TYR A 594 35.19 26.76 36.31
C TYR A 594 33.93 27.40 35.73
N ARG A 595 34.05 27.96 34.52
CA ARG A 595 32.92 28.39 33.68
C ARG A 595 33.00 27.73 32.32
N LEU A 596 31.87 27.17 31.89
CA LEU A 596 31.66 26.59 30.57
C LEU A 596 30.53 27.36 29.88
N GLY A 597 30.77 27.98 28.73
CA GLY A 597 29.75 28.80 28.08
C GLY A 597 30.25 29.62 26.90
N ASN A 598 29.51 30.68 26.58
CA ASN A 598 29.92 31.63 25.55
C ASN A 598 31.18 32.43 25.98
N ALA A 599 31.84 33.08 25.01
CA ALA A 599 33.08 33.80 25.27
C ALA A 599 32.94 34.91 26.35
N ALA A 600 31.84 35.67 26.33
CA ALA A 600 31.62 36.75 27.29
C ALA A 600 31.49 36.23 28.73
N PHE A 601 30.81 35.10 28.92
CA PHE A 601 30.62 34.48 30.21
C PHE A 601 31.93 33.97 30.83
N VAL A 602 32.78 33.35 30.00
CA VAL A 602 34.09 32.83 30.41
C VAL A 602 35.10 33.97 30.61
N ALA A 603 35.06 35.02 29.79
CA ALA A 603 35.93 36.19 29.93
C ALA A 603 35.80 36.85 31.31
N ALA A 604 34.61 36.81 31.92
CA ALA A 604 34.37 37.40 33.23
C ALA A 604 35.09 36.67 34.39
N ILE A 605 35.57 35.42 34.22
CA ILE A 605 36.44 34.74 35.19
C ILE A 605 37.89 34.63 34.71
N ALA A 606 38.10 34.51 33.39
CA ALA A 606 39.41 34.25 32.79
C ALA A 606 40.18 35.53 32.38
N GLY A 607 39.52 36.69 32.34
CA GLY A 607 40.07 37.93 31.77
C GLY A 607 39.82 38.04 30.26
N PRO A 608 40.32 39.12 29.61
CA PRO A 608 40.11 39.31 28.17
C PRO A 608 40.69 38.14 27.38
N PRO A 609 40.04 37.72 26.29
CA PRO A 609 40.52 36.61 25.47
C PRO A 609 41.92 36.86 24.90
N LEU A 610 42.77 35.83 24.94
CA LEU A 610 44.09 35.84 24.30
C LEU A 610 43.93 35.63 22.79
N GLY A 611 44.05 36.69 22.00
CA GLY A 611 44.00 36.67 20.54
C GLY A 611 42.60 36.86 19.95
N ASP A 612 42.52 36.81 18.61
CA ASP A 612 41.31 37.02 17.80
C ASP A 612 40.31 35.84 17.98
N THR A 613 39.81 35.69 19.20
CA THR A 613 38.82 34.68 19.61
C THR A 613 37.47 34.85 18.90
N ALA A 614 37.33 35.94 18.14
CA ALA A 614 36.17 36.30 17.33
C ALA A 614 36.13 35.59 15.96
N VAL A 615 37.22 34.94 15.53
CA VAL A 615 37.17 34.10 14.33
C VAL A 615 36.51 32.77 14.71
N GLY A 616 35.18 32.78 14.69
CA GLY A 616 34.41 31.54 14.60
C GLY A 616 34.90 30.80 13.37
N MET A 617 35.45 29.59 13.55
CA MET A 617 35.61 28.69 12.41
C MET A 617 34.23 28.53 11.79
N GLN A 618 34.12 28.87 10.50
CA GLN A 618 32.86 28.93 9.78
C GLN A 618 32.04 27.67 10.04
N GLY A 619 30.90 27.84 10.72
CA GLY A 619 29.94 26.76 10.92
C GLY A 619 30.13 25.84 12.12
N MET A 620 30.96 26.23 13.08
CA MET A 620 31.04 25.55 14.37
C MET A 620 30.56 26.48 15.48
N THR A 621 29.81 25.94 16.43
CA THR A 621 29.40 26.58 17.67
C THR A 621 30.53 26.43 18.69
N PRO A 622 31.24 27.51 19.05
CA PRO A 622 32.31 27.44 20.03
C PRO A 622 31.73 27.49 21.46
N LEU A 623 32.13 26.54 22.29
CA LEU A 623 31.88 26.51 23.73
C LEU A 623 33.22 26.65 24.45
N TYR A 624 33.36 27.65 25.30
CA TYR A 624 34.62 27.98 25.94
C TYR A 624 34.64 27.45 27.37
N LEU A 625 35.80 27.01 27.84
CA LEU A 625 36.06 26.63 29.23
C LEU A 625 37.18 27.50 29.80
N GLY A 626 36.97 28.04 30.99
CA GLY A 626 37.97 28.84 31.69
C GLY A 626 37.89 28.74 33.21
N THR A 627 38.95 29.22 33.85
CA THR A 627 39.10 29.34 35.31
C THR A 627 39.74 30.69 35.65
N GLN A 628 39.95 30.99 36.95
CA GLN A 628 40.43 32.30 37.42
C GLN A 628 41.70 32.77 36.69
N GLY A 629 41.54 33.81 35.87
CA GLY A 629 42.60 34.44 35.08
C GLY A 629 43.16 33.61 33.92
N ARG A 630 42.51 32.50 33.53
CA ARG A 630 43.02 31.60 32.48
C ARG A 630 41.91 31.00 31.61
N TRP A 631 42.09 31.11 30.30
CA TRP A 631 41.35 30.33 29.30
C TRP A 631 41.95 28.92 29.21
N LEU A 632 41.12 27.89 29.18
CA LEU A 632 41.58 26.50 29.18
C LEU A 632 41.43 25.87 27.81
N THR A 633 40.22 25.89 27.25
CA THR A 633 39.96 25.32 25.92
C THR A 633 38.75 25.94 25.24
N ARG A 634 38.68 25.76 23.92
CA ARG A 634 37.52 25.97 23.07
C ARG A 634 37.08 24.64 22.49
N PHE A 635 35.87 24.22 22.81
CA PHE A 635 35.19 23.08 22.20
C PHE A 635 34.43 23.57 20.97
N LEU A 636 34.73 22.99 19.81
CA LEU A 636 34.04 23.30 18.57
C LEU A 636 33.01 22.21 18.28
N LEU A 637 31.74 22.59 18.39
CA LEU A 637 30.62 21.71 18.12
C LEU A 637 30.01 22.04 16.76
N SER A 638 29.69 21.03 15.97
CA SER A 638 28.89 21.22 14.76
C SER A 638 27.92 20.07 14.59
N ASP A 639 26.90 20.28 13.77
CA ASP A 639 26.08 19.17 13.33
C ASP A 639 26.92 18.25 12.43
N ALA A 640 27.06 16.99 12.84
CA ALA A 640 27.91 16.04 12.12
C ALA A 640 27.19 15.51 10.88
N LEU A 641 27.95 15.35 9.79
CA LEU A 641 27.46 14.66 8.60
C LEU A 641 27.17 13.20 8.90
N ARG A 642 26.12 12.66 8.27
CA ARG A 642 25.87 11.22 8.30
C ARG A 642 27.02 10.48 7.60
N PRO A 643 27.52 9.37 8.16
CA PRO A 643 28.62 8.60 7.55
C PRO A 643 28.35 8.22 6.08
N GLU A 644 27.09 7.92 5.77
CA GLU A 644 26.65 7.53 4.43
C GLU A 644 26.40 8.69 3.46
N ALA A 645 26.35 9.95 3.93
CA ALA A 645 25.95 11.11 3.12
C ALA A 645 26.76 11.25 1.83
N ARG A 646 28.08 11.09 1.95
CA ARG A 646 29.01 11.19 0.81
C ARG A 646 28.76 10.09 -0.23
N GLU A 647 28.46 8.87 0.21
CA GLU A 647 28.17 7.77 -0.71
C GLU A 647 26.87 8.01 -1.49
N VAL A 648 25.82 8.47 -0.80
CA VAL A 648 24.51 8.75 -1.42
C VAL A 648 24.62 9.86 -2.46
N VAL A 649 25.29 10.98 -2.14
CA VAL A 649 25.53 12.08 -3.08
C VAL A 649 26.32 11.58 -4.30
N ALA A 650 27.43 10.88 -4.07
CA ALA A 650 28.27 10.36 -5.15
C ALA A 650 27.54 9.33 -6.04
N TYR A 651 26.57 8.59 -5.52
CA TYR A 651 25.75 7.69 -6.32
C TYR A 651 24.88 8.44 -7.33
N PHE A 652 24.17 9.48 -6.90
CA PHE A 652 23.28 10.25 -7.77
C PHE A 652 24.07 11.02 -8.83
N GLN A 653 25.20 11.62 -8.46
CA GLN A 653 26.10 12.30 -9.40
C GLN A 653 26.66 11.33 -10.47
N ARG A 654 27.10 10.13 -10.09
CA ARG A 654 27.56 9.09 -11.04
C ARG A 654 26.47 8.63 -12.01
N ARG A 655 25.20 8.85 -11.69
CA ARG A 655 24.05 8.59 -12.57
C ARG A 655 23.63 9.81 -13.39
N GLY A 656 24.44 10.86 -13.39
CA GLY A 656 24.20 12.09 -14.15
C GLY A 656 23.05 12.94 -13.58
N LYS A 657 22.66 12.72 -12.32
CA LYS A 657 21.67 13.56 -11.64
C LYS A 657 22.37 14.80 -11.07
N GLN A 658 21.72 15.96 -11.16
CA GLN A 658 22.19 17.17 -10.49
C GLN A 658 21.81 17.08 -9.01
N VAL A 659 22.75 17.28 -8.11
CA VAL A 659 22.50 17.27 -6.67
C VAL A 659 22.56 18.70 -6.17
N VAL A 660 21.55 19.12 -5.42
CA VAL A 660 21.42 20.46 -4.86
C VAL A 660 21.25 20.36 -3.34
N LEU A 661 21.89 21.27 -2.61
CA LEU A 661 21.71 21.41 -1.16
C LEU A 661 20.91 22.68 -0.86
N LEU A 662 19.80 22.56 -0.15
CA LEU A 662 19.05 23.70 0.38
C LEU A 662 19.10 23.68 1.92
N SER A 663 19.18 24.85 2.53
CA SER A 663 19.28 24.97 3.99
C SER A 663 18.80 26.33 4.46
N GLY A 664 18.18 26.38 5.64
CA GLY A 664 17.89 27.65 6.34
C GLY A 664 19.10 28.21 7.08
N ASP A 665 20.16 27.42 7.26
CA ASP A 665 21.40 27.87 7.91
C ASP A 665 22.21 28.81 7.01
N GLN A 666 23.13 29.57 7.62
CA GLN A 666 23.99 30.53 6.94
C GLN A 666 24.63 29.99 5.65
N GLU A 667 24.75 30.85 4.64
CA GLU A 667 25.27 30.49 3.32
C GLU A 667 26.66 29.83 3.39
N ALA A 668 27.58 30.42 4.15
CA ALA A 668 28.94 29.89 4.32
C ALA A 668 28.96 28.47 4.92
N LEU A 669 28.03 28.20 5.84
CA LEU A 669 27.85 26.92 6.50
C LEU A 669 27.39 25.84 5.51
N THR A 670 26.39 26.21 4.72
CA THR A 670 25.78 25.35 3.70
C THR A 670 26.80 25.03 2.60
N GLN A 671 27.58 26.03 2.15
CA GLN A 671 28.62 25.86 1.15
C GLN A 671 29.78 24.97 1.64
N SER A 672 30.14 25.05 2.93
CA SER A 672 31.15 24.17 3.54
C SER A 672 30.71 22.70 3.49
N VAL A 673 29.46 22.40 3.88
CA VAL A 673 28.89 21.05 3.79
C VAL A 673 28.82 20.58 2.34
N ALA A 674 28.39 21.44 1.42
CA ALA A 674 28.35 21.13 -0.01
C ALA A 674 29.75 20.74 -0.53
N THR A 675 30.78 21.51 -0.17
CA THR A 675 32.17 21.25 -0.57
C THR A 675 32.68 19.90 -0.02
N GLN A 676 32.40 19.59 1.25
CA GLN A 676 32.78 18.31 1.86
C GLN A 676 32.14 17.10 1.18
N LEU A 677 30.88 17.25 0.74
CA LEU A 677 30.12 16.21 0.05
C LEU A 677 30.32 16.20 -1.47
N GLY A 678 30.99 17.22 -2.03
CA GLY A 678 31.19 17.37 -3.47
C GLY A 678 29.94 17.83 -4.23
N ILE A 679 29.03 18.57 -3.59
CA ILE A 679 27.81 19.13 -4.17
C ILE A 679 28.15 20.47 -4.83
N ASN A 680 27.78 20.65 -6.11
CA ASN A 680 28.15 21.83 -6.90
C ASN A 680 27.23 23.04 -6.66
N THR A 681 25.97 22.79 -6.29
CA THR A 681 24.96 23.83 -6.12
C THR A 681 24.41 23.74 -4.70
N ALA A 682 24.57 24.82 -3.94
CA ALA A 682 24.07 24.92 -2.58
C ALA A 682 23.51 26.32 -2.36
N CYS A 683 22.44 26.41 -1.57
CA CYS A 683 21.82 27.66 -1.16
C CYS A 683 21.50 27.56 0.34
N GLY A 684 22.12 28.43 1.13
CA GLY A 684 21.78 28.67 2.53
C GLY A 684 20.82 29.84 2.69
N GLU A 685 20.49 30.13 3.95
CA GLU A 685 19.59 31.22 4.37
C GLU A 685 18.20 31.18 3.69
N CYS A 686 17.80 30.02 3.18
CA CYS A 686 16.54 29.84 2.47
C CYS A 686 15.40 29.68 3.47
N LEU A 687 14.41 30.57 3.40
CA LEU A 687 13.13 30.41 4.09
C LEU A 687 12.32 29.25 3.47
N PRO A 688 11.35 28.65 4.20
CA PRO A 688 10.55 27.55 3.67
C PRO A 688 9.85 27.86 2.34
N ASP A 689 9.30 29.07 2.19
CA ASP A 689 8.65 29.51 0.94
C ASP A 689 9.66 29.66 -0.21
N GLU A 690 10.86 30.15 0.08
CA GLU A 690 11.94 30.30 -0.90
C GLU A 690 12.48 28.95 -1.36
N LYS A 691 12.54 27.95 -0.47
CA LYS A 691 12.87 26.56 -0.84
C LYS A 691 11.83 26.00 -1.82
N LEU A 692 10.54 26.28 -1.59
CA LEU A 692 9.46 25.85 -2.49
C LEU A 692 9.55 26.55 -3.84
N ASP A 693 9.76 27.87 -3.85
CA ASP A 693 9.95 28.65 -5.07
C ASP A 693 11.15 28.15 -5.88
N PHE A 694 12.26 27.81 -5.23
CA PHE A 694 13.43 27.22 -5.89
C PHE A 694 13.09 25.89 -6.58
N VAL A 695 12.36 25.00 -5.90
CA VAL A 695 11.89 23.74 -6.49
C VAL A 695 10.97 24.00 -7.69
N GLN A 696 10.03 24.94 -7.57
CA GLN A 696 9.11 25.30 -8.65
C GLN A 696 9.82 25.93 -9.86
N GLN A 697 10.84 26.74 -9.63
CA GLN A 697 11.68 27.31 -10.70
C GLN A 697 12.42 26.22 -11.46
N LEU A 698 13.00 25.23 -10.76
CA LEU A 698 13.60 24.06 -11.41
C LEU A 698 12.54 23.31 -12.24
N GLN A 699 11.37 23.04 -11.67
CA GLN A 699 10.28 22.37 -12.38
C GLN A 699 9.82 23.13 -13.63
N ALA A 700 9.77 24.47 -13.56
CA ALA A 700 9.41 25.33 -14.70
C ALA A 700 10.41 25.21 -15.88
N THR A 701 11.68 24.87 -15.61
CA THR A 701 12.67 24.57 -16.66
C THR A 701 12.54 23.15 -17.24
N GLY A 702 11.57 22.37 -16.79
CA GLY A 702 11.36 20.98 -17.18
C GLY A 702 12.15 19.96 -16.35
N ALA A 703 12.78 20.39 -15.25
CA ALA A 703 13.42 19.47 -14.32
C ALA A 703 12.36 18.63 -13.58
N VAL A 704 12.63 17.34 -13.43
CA VAL A 704 11.92 16.50 -12.47
C VAL A 704 12.73 16.50 -11.18
N VAL A 705 12.12 16.92 -10.06
CA VAL A 705 12.80 17.22 -8.80
C VAL A 705 12.41 16.19 -7.73
N ALA A 706 13.42 15.53 -7.15
CA ALA A 706 13.25 14.72 -5.95
C ALA A 706 13.73 15.50 -4.72
N MET A 707 12.87 15.70 -3.72
CA MET A 707 13.23 16.39 -2.46
C MET A 707 13.39 15.38 -1.32
N VAL A 708 14.46 15.51 -0.54
CA VAL A 708 14.72 14.69 0.65
C VAL A 708 14.89 15.63 1.85
N GLY A 709 14.07 15.44 2.88
CA GLY A 709 14.04 16.33 4.05
C GLY A 709 13.58 15.62 5.32
N ASP A 710 13.78 16.25 6.48
CA ASP A 710 13.24 15.79 7.76
C ASP A 710 11.77 16.19 7.96
N GLY A 711 11.31 17.16 7.16
CA GLY A 711 9.91 17.54 7.04
C GLY A 711 9.38 18.46 8.14
N ILE A 712 10.12 18.75 9.21
CA ILE A 712 9.64 19.64 10.28
C ILE A 712 9.44 21.06 9.74
N ASN A 713 10.40 21.55 8.95
CA ASN A 713 10.37 22.86 8.32
C ASN A 713 10.06 22.82 6.82
N ASP A 714 10.04 21.63 6.22
CA ASP A 714 10.03 21.45 4.75
C ASP A 714 8.73 20.82 4.22
N ALA A 715 7.67 20.71 5.01
CA ALA A 715 6.43 20.04 4.59
C ALA A 715 5.83 20.62 3.29
N ALA A 716 5.88 21.94 3.11
CA ALA A 716 5.41 22.60 1.88
C ALA A 716 6.28 22.24 0.66
N VAL A 717 7.61 22.22 0.84
CA VAL A 717 8.58 21.87 -0.21
C VAL A 717 8.47 20.39 -0.60
N LEU A 718 8.31 19.51 0.39
CA LEU A 718 8.09 18.07 0.18
C LEU A 718 6.80 17.81 -0.61
N SER A 719 5.73 18.57 -0.35
CA SER A 719 4.48 18.45 -1.10
C SER A 719 4.55 19.06 -2.51
N GLY A 720 5.47 20.00 -2.76
CA GLY A 720 5.65 20.67 -4.05
C GLY A 720 6.59 19.94 -5.02
N ALA A 721 7.45 19.05 -4.53
CA ALA A 721 8.36 18.27 -5.35
C ALA A 721 7.64 17.19 -6.17
N ASP A 722 8.23 16.74 -7.28
CA ASP A 722 7.66 15.64 -8.09
C ASP A 722 7.71 14.30 -7.36
N VAL A 723 8.74 14.11 -6.52
CA VAL A 723 8.83 13.00 -5.58
C VAL A 723 9.49 13.46 -4.28
N SER A 724 8.92 13.11 -3.13
CA SER A 724 9.47 13.49 -1.84
C SER A 724 9.79 12.33 -0.89
N PHE A 725 10.81 12.55 -0.05
CA PHE A 725 11.27 11.64 1.00
C PHE A 725 11.30 12.37 2.34
N ALA A 726 10.50 11.88 3.29
CA ALA A 726 10.56 12.31 4.68
C ALA A 726 11.39 11.33 5.52
N MET A 727 12.31 11.86 6.33
CA MET A 727 13.02 11.07 7.35
C MET A 727 12.07 10.68 8.50
N GLY A 728 12.22 9.48 9.04
CA GLY A 728 11.31 8.91 10.07
C GLY A 728 11.31 9.64 11.41
N SER A 729 12.35 10.41 11.71
CA SER A 729 12.39 11.32 12.86
C SER A 729 11.59 12.62 12.68
N GLY A 730 11.04 12.84 11.48
CA GLY A 730 10.25 14.01 11.12
C GLY A 730 8.91 14.12 11.82
N ALA A 731 8.36 15.34 11.89
CA ALA A 731 7.02 15.58 12.44
C ALA A 731 5.96 14.73 11.69
N ALA A 732 4.99 14.17 12.43
CA ALA A 732 3.91 13.35 11.87
C ALA A 732 3.15 14.05 10.73
N LEU A 733 3.06 15.39 10.77
CA LEU A 733 2.47 16.21 9.71
C LEU A 733 3.25 16.10 8.39
N ALA A 734 4.58 16.06 8.45
CA ALA A 734 5.42 15.96 7.27
C ALA A 734 5.41 14.57 6.63
N GLN A 735 5.35 13.53 7.46
CA GLN A 735 5.16 12.15 7.00
C GLN A 735 3.81 11.98 6.28
N ALA A 736 2.78 12.74 6.67
CA ALA A 736 1.46 12.69 6.04
C ALA A 736 1.40 13.31 4.65
N HIS A 737 2.35 14.18 4.31
CA HIS A 737 2.41 14.90 3.04
C HIS A 737 3.54 14.42 2.11
N ALA A 738 4.42 13.53 2.58
CA ALA A 738 5.50 12.98 1.78
C ALA A 738 5.07 11.78 0.92
N ASP A 739 5.68 11.64 -0.26
CA ASP A 739 5.43 10.50 -1.14
C ASP A 739 6.09 9.21 -0.64
N THR A 740 7.20 9.35 0.09
CA THR A 740 7.97 8.26 0.69
C THR A 740 8.37 8.62 2.11
N VAL A 741 8.20 7.69 3.04
CA VAL A 741 8.64 7.83 4.43
C VAL A 741 9.71 6.80 4.74
N LEU A 742 10.85 7.26 5.24
CA LEU A 742 11.96 6.40 5.65
C LEU A 742 11.78 6.08 7.14
N LEU A 743 11.31 4.88 7.46
CA LEU A 743 11.09 4.46 8.86
C LEU A 743 12.40 4.49 9.64
N SER A 744 13.49 4.02 9.01
CA SER A 744 14.84 4.20 9.52
C SER A 744 15.35 5.60 9.18
N SER A 745 15.95 6.29 10.15
CA SER A 745 16.59 7.59 9.92
C SER A 745 17.93 7.47 9.19
N GLN A 746 18.10 6.47 8.30
CA GLN A 746 19.32 6.20 7.56
C GLN A 746 19.19 6.71 6.13
N LEU A 747 20.15 7.52 5.67
CA LEU A 747 20.10 8.09 4.33
C LEU A 747 20.33 7.02 3.23
N VAL A 748 20.95 5.88 3.60
CA VAL A 748 21.11 4.70 2.72
C VAL A 748 19.77 4.22 2.17
N SER A 749 18.67 4.42 2.90
CA SER A 749 17.33 4.03 2.46
C SER A 749 16.88 4.77 1.20
N VAL A 750 17.30 6.03 0.99
CA VAL A 750 17.07 6.77 -0.27
C VAL A 750 17.80 6.11 -1.43
N LEU A 751 19.06 5.71 -1.19
CA LEU A 751 19.90 5.03 -2.17
C LEU A 751 19.30 3.66 -2.57
N ASP A 752 18.84 2.89 -1.60
CA ASP A 752 18.19 1.59 -1.83
C ASP A 752 16.88 1.74 -2.60
N THR A 753 16.13 2.80 -2.33
CA THR A 753 14.93 3.17 -3.09
C THR A 753 15.28 3.49 -4.54
N ALA A 754 16.31 4.30 -4.79
CA ALA A 754 16.77 4.63 -6.14
C ALA A 754 17.27 3.40 -6.94
N LYS A 755 18.01 2.50 -6.30
CA LYS A 755 18.43 1.22 -6.90
C LYS A 755 17.23 0.35 -7.27
N THR A 756 16.26 0.24 -6.36
CA THR A 756 15.05 -0.55 -6.55
C THR A 756 14.15 0.04 -7.64
N ALA A 757 13.99 1.38 -7.68
CA ALA A 757 13.30 2.11 -8.74
C ALA A 757 13.88 1.80 -10.11
N ALA A 758 15.21 1.93 -10.27
CA ALA A 758 15.88 1.64 -11.54
C ALA A 758 15.73 0.17 -11.98
N ARG A 759 15.82 -0.78 -11.04
CA ARG A 759 15.62 -2.21 -11.33
C ARG A 759 14.17 -2.52 -11.70
N SER A 760 13.22 -1.88 -11.03
CA SER A 760 11.78 -2.02 -11.30
C SER A 760 11.44 -1.53 -12.71
N MET A 761 11.91 -0.34 -13.08
CA MET A 761 11.69 0.20 -14.42
C MET A 761 12.34 -0.65 -15.52
N ARG A 762 13.50 -1.25 -15.25
CA ARG A 762 14.13 -2.20 -16.17
C ARG A 762 13.26 -3.44 -16.38
N ILE A 763 12.82 -4.09 -15.31
CA ILE A 763 11.98 -5.30 -15.38
C ILE A 763 10.64 -5.01 -16.06
N ILE A 764 10.05 -3.84 -15.80
CA ILE A 764 8.83 -3.39 -16.50
C ILE A 764 9.11 -3.30 -18.01
N ARG A 765 10.19 -2.63 -18.45
CA ARG A 765 10.56 -2.55 -19.87
C ARG A 765 10.83 -3.92 -20.50
N GLU A 766 11.54 -4.80 -19.81
CA GLU A 766 11.78 -6.18 -20.26
C GLU A 766 10.47 -6.94 -20.48
N ASN A 767 9.54 -6.84 -19.52
CA ASN A 767 8.26 -7.51 -19.59
C ASN A 767 7.36 -6.96 -20.70
N LEU A 768 7.31 -5.63 -20.88
CA LEU A 768 6.57 -5.01 -21.99
C LEU A 768 7.20 -5.36 -23.34
N GLY A 769 8.53 -5.38 -23.44
CA GLY A 769 9.25 -5.77 -24.65
C GLY A 769 8.97 -7.23 -25.03
N TRP A 770 9.02 -8.15 -24.07
CA TRP A 770 8.66 -9.56 -24.26
C TRP A 770 7.21 -9.75 -24.68
N ALA A 771 6.27 -9.09 -23.99
CA ALA A 771 4.85 -9.16 -24.31
C ALA A 771 4.56 -8.67 -25.74
N THR A 772 5.24 -7.60 -26.17
CA THR A 772 5.10 -7.05 -27.53
C THR A 772 5.67 -8.02 -28.56
N LEU A 773 6.89 -8.54 -28.34
CA LEU A 773 7.54 -9.49 -29.25
C LEU A 773 6.71 -10.77 -29.45
N TYR A 774 6.18 -11.32 -28.36
CA TYR A 774 5.33 -12.50 -28.41
C TYR A 774 4.06 -12.25 -29.23
N ASN A 775 3.32 -11.17 -28.94
CA ASN A 775 2.07 -10.89 -29.66
C ASN A 775 2.31 -10.55 -31.15
N LEU A 776 3.39 -9.82 -31.47
CA LEU A 776 3.72 -9.44 -32.84
C LEU A 776 4.13 -10.64 -33.72
N THR A 777 4.61 -11.73 -33.10
CA THR A 777 4.95 -12.98 -33.82
C THR A 777 3.80 -13.98 -33.82
N ALA A 778 3.09 -14.15 -32.69
CA ALA A 778 2.07 -15.17 -32.52
C ALA A 778 0.73 -14.83 -33.20
N ILE A 779 0.30 -13.56 -33.21
CA ILE A 779 -0.98 -13.17 -33.84
C ILE A 779 -0.95 -13.38 -35.36
N PRO A 780 0.08 -12.94 -36.10
CA PRO A 780 0.18 -13.23 -37.53
C PRO A 780 0.28 -14.74 -37.81
N ALA A 781 1.05 -15.48 -37.01
CA ALA A 781 1.16 -16.93 -37.17
C ALA A 781 -0.19 -17.64 -36.96
N ALA A 782 -1.00 -17.20 -35.99
CA ALA A 782 -2.36 -17.68 -35.81
C ALA A 782 -3.25 -17.31 -36.99
N ALA A 783 -3.21 -16.06 -37.46
CA ALA A 783 -4.02 -15.59 -38.58
C ALA A 783 -3.72 -16.30 -39.91
N LEU A 784 -2.46 -16.72 -40.12
CA LEU A 784 -2.03 -17.53 -41.26
C LEU A 784 -2.37 -19.02 -41.10
N GLY A 785 -2.89 -19.44 -39.95
CA GLY A 785 -3.24 -20.84 -39.66
C GLY A 785 -2.05 -21.73 -39.31
N TYR A 786 -0.90 -21.17 -38.93
CA TYR A 786 0.25 -21.94 -38.45
C TYR A 786 0.14 -22.33 -36.97
N LEU A 787 -0.76 -21.70 -36.21
CA LEU A 787 -1.00 -22.02 -34.81
C LEU A 787 -2.40 -22.57 -34.58
N ASN A 788 -2.46 -23.72 -33.94
CA ASN A 788 -3.72 -24.30 -33.47
C ASN A 788 -4.19 -23.63 -32.16
N PRO A 789 -5.50 -23.68 -31.85
CA PRO A 789 -6.05 -23.13 -30.62
C PRO A 789 -5.35 -23.61 -29.34
N TRP A 790 -5.02 -24.89 -29.25
CA TRP A 790 -4.36 -25.48 -28.08
C TRP A 790 -2.92 -24.95 -27.90
N LEU A 791 -2.13 -24.87 -28.99
CA LEU A 791 -0.77 -24.30 -28.99
C LEU A 791 -0.78 -22.82 -28.60
N SER A 792 -1.78 -22.09 -29.08
CA SER A 792 -2.01 -20.68 -28.75
C SER A 792 -2.24 -20.51 -27.25
N GLY A 793 -3.06 -21.38 -26.63
CA GLY A 793 -3.29 -21.41 -25.19
C GLY A 793 -2.03 -21.66 -24.36
N VAL A 794 -1.20 -22.63 -24.78
CA VAL A 794 0.07 -22.96 -24.11
C VAL A 794 1.08 -21.81 -24.21
N GLY A 795 1.28 -21.26 -25.42
CA GLY A 795 2.23 -20.17 -25.64
C GLY A 795 1.92 -18.94 -24.79
N MET A 796 0.64 -18.59 -24.67
CA MET A 796 0.16 -17.48 -23.85
C MET A 796 0.40 -17.73 -22.35
N ALA A 797 0.10 -18.93 -21.86
CA ALA A 797 0.31 -19.29 -20.46
C ALA A 797 1.80 -19.23 -20.10
N ALA A 798 2.67 -19.74 -20.97
CA ALA A 798 4.11 -19.68 -20.81
C ALA A 798 4.63 -18.23 -20.82
N SER A 799 4.17 -17.40 -21.78
CA SER A 799 4.53 -15.99 -21.87
C SER A 799 4.16 -15.21 -20.60
N SER A 800 2.96 -15.44 -20.07
CA SER A 800 2.50 -14.81 -18.83
C SER A 800 3.31 -15.27 -17.60
N ALA A 801 3.67 -16.56 -17.54
CA ALA A 801 4.50 -17.10 -16.47
C ALA A 801 5.92 -16.49 -16.45
N VAL A 802 6.53 -16.27 -17.62
CA VAL A 802 7.84 -15.59 -17.75
C VAL A 802 7.80 -14.19 -17.17
N VAL A 803 6.75 -13.41 -17.49
CA VAL A 803 6.57 -12.04 -16.99
C VAL A 803 6.40 -12.01 -15.46
N ILE A 804 5.59 -12.91 -14.90
CA ILE A 804 5.40 -13.03 -13.45
C ILE A 804 6.72 -13.43 -12.76
N ALA A 805 7.43 -14.42 -13.31
CA ALA A 805 8.70 -14.89 -12.76
C ALA A 805 9.76 -13.77 -12.77
N ASN A 806 9.83 -12.98 -13.87
CA ASN A 806 10.75 -11.86 -13.96
C ASN A 806 10.41 -10.75 -12.95
N ALA A 807 9.11 -10.42 -12.79
CA ALA A 807 8.65 -9.45 -11.78
C ALA A 807 9.03 -9.87 -10.34
N LEU A 808 8.89 -11.15 -10.01
CA LEU A 808 9.23 -11.69 -8.68
C LEU A 808 10.73 -11.62 -8.34
N ARG A 809 11.62 -11.39 -9.30
CA ARG A 809 13.06 -11.14 -9.04
C ARG A 809 13.30 -9.87 -8.24
N LEU A 810 12.34 -8.94 -8.20
CA LEU A 810 12.40 -7.73 -7.36
C LEU A 810 12.26 -8.03 -5.87
N ARG A 811 11.61 -9.15 -5.50
CA ARG A 811 11.39 -9.48 -4.09
C ARG A 811 12.63 -10.05 -3.40
N LYS A 812 13.52 -10.69 -4.16
CA LYS A 812 14.81 -11.22 -3.68
C LYS A 812 15.93 -10.17 -3.71
N ALA A 813 15.67 -9.04 -4.37
CA ALA A 813 16.60 -7.96 -4.61
C ALA A 813 16.74 -7.09 -3.38
#